data_AF-A0A830HMV6-F1
#
_entry.id   AF-A0A830HMV6-F1
#
_cell.length_a   1.000
_cell.length_b   1.000
_cell.length_c   1.000
_cell.angle_alpha   90.00
_cell.angle_beta   90.00
_cell.angle_gamma   90.00
#
_symmetry.space_group_name_H-M   'P 1'
#
loop_
_entity.id
_entity.type
_entity.pdbx_description
1 polymer ?
#
loop_
_entity_poly.entity_id
_entity_poly.type
_entity_poly.pdbx_seq_one_letter_code
_entity_poly.pdbx_strand_id
1 'polypeptide(L)'
;MFALTRRLLVIALLCVVSLSCFSSLSGGNGVAPSFTGFAAASDTGGGSSISGGDSKEFRSGSQKFTFQAEVNRLMDIIINSLYSNKDIFLRELISNASDALDKIRFLALTDASALGDGDDAELEIRISLDKEKNMISLRDRGVGMTKEHLVQHLGTIAKSGTSAFIEQMQKGGDVNLIGQFGVGFYSVYLVADFVEVISKHNDDKQHIWESKADGSFAVSEDTENEPLGRGTQINIYLKDDAAEYADQDKLKELVTKYSEFINFPIFLNTTSEVSEEVEIEDGEEEEDAEGDSEDDSEDDAEDSEEESEEEESEEEESEEEDSEEEDKPKTKTVTKTVAEWKLLNDNKAIWLKTPSEVTEEEYMKFYKAVSKTEEEPLTYSHFKAEGDVEFKAILYIPPTAPYDLFDNYYAKAAALKLYVRRVFISDEFDDLVPKYLSFLKGIVDSDTLPLNVSREMLQQHSSLKTIKKKLVRKALDMIRKIAEEKPEDDEEEKKEGEADEAEEKKSEDKETKYEKFWKAFGKAIKLGIIEDASNRTRLAKLLRFYTSQSEDKLTSLEEYVSRMKEGQTHIYYLAGASMDDVKGSPFLEKLLKEGFEVIYFTDPIDEYTMQNLTEFDDKRFANASKEDLSMGEKGKKQQEREKAIKDEFKPLTKWWKSALGANNAGNIDSVKVSTRLSTSPCIVVTSKYGWSANMERIMKAQALGDDRSSYMKGKRTLEINPRHPLIKALKDKVAENEEDDTTKALATLMYETALVESGFQSDEPKAFASRMYNLMSDTLGADPNAEVEEEEEIVEDEEPEEAKEDASEEASDAEADEFAAQDDAPKDEL
;
A
#
# COMPACT_ATOMS: atom_id res chain seq x y z
N MET A 1 -24.78 -8.79 -17.59
CA MET A 1 -25.58 -9.73 -16.75
C MET A 1 -25.45 -11.19 -17.20
N PHE A 2 -25.92 -11.60 -18.38
CA PHE A 2 -25.99 -13.01 -18.84
C PHE A 2 -24.69 -13.85 -18.74
N ALA A 3 -23.50 -13.25 -18.91
CA ALA A 3 -22.22 -13.97 -18.77
C ALA A 3 -21.96 -14.48 -17.34
N LEU A 4 -22.40 -13.71 -16.32
CA LEU A 4 -22.23 -14.07 -14.91
C LEU A 4 -23.05 -15.32 -14.55
N THR A 5 -24.26 -15.43 -15.11
CA THR A 5 -25.15 -16.58 -14.93
C THR A 5 -24.57 -17.87 -15.51
N ARG A 6 -23.81 -17.80 -16.62
CA ARG A 6 -23.10 -18.96 -17.17
C ARG A 6 -21.94 -19.41 -16.27
N ARG A 7 -21.10 -18.48 -15.78
CA ARG A 7 -20.00 -18.82 -14.85
C ARG A 7 -20.51 -19.48 -13.57
N LEU A 8 -21.59 -18.94 -12.97
CA LEU A 8 -22.25 -19.53 -11.80
C LEU A 8 -22.80 -20.95 -12.06
N LEU A 9 -23.37 -21.22 -13.25
CA LEU A 9 -23.94 -22.53 -13.56
C LEU A 9 -22.86 -23.63 -13.68
N VAL A 10 -21.69 -23.31 -14.25
CA VAL A 10 -20.57 -24.26 -14.39
C VAL A 10 -19.94 -24.56 -13.02
N ILE A 11 -19.75 -23.54 -12.18
CA ILE A 11 -19.26 -23.71 -10.80
C ILE A 11 -20.22 -24.58 -9.98
N ALA A 12 -21.53 -24.31 -10.08
CA ALA A 12 -22.55 -25.13 -9.41
C ALA A 12 -22.52 -26.61 -9.85
N LEU A 13 -22.25 -26.89 -11.14
CA LEU A 13 -22.17 -28.26 -11.65
C LEU A 13 -20.98 -29.03 -11.07
N LEU A 14 -19.84 -28.37 -10.86
CA LEU A 14 -18.64 -28.96 -10.25
C LEU A 14 -18.83 -29.22 -8.75
N CYS A 15 -19.48 -28.31 -8.01
CA CYS A 15 -19.74 -28.48 -6.58
C CYS A 15 -20.73 -29.61 -6.24
N VAL A 16 -21.64 -29.98 -7.15
CA VAL A 16 -22.63 -31.05 -6.92
C VAL A 16 -21.99 -32.45 -6.86
N VAL A 17 -20.79 -32.64 -7.43
CA VAL A 17 -20.08 -33.93 -7.42
C VAL A 17 -19.50 -34.27 -6.03
N SER A 18 -19.25 -33.28 -5.16
CA SER A 18 -18.59 -33.48 -3.87
C SER A 18 -19.53 -33.49 -2.64
N LEU A 19 -20.76 -32.98 -2.72
CA LEU A 19 -21.69 -32.95 -1.58
C LEU A 19 -23.08 -33.56 -1.90
N SER A 20 -23.28 -34.86 -1.65
CA SER A 20 -24.61 -35.48 -1.67
C SER A 20 -24.76 -36.78 -0.83
N CYS A 21 -24.43 -36.75 0.47
CA CYS A 21 -24.67 -37.88 1.38
C CYS A 21 -25.04 -37.50 2.85
N PHE A 22 -26.16 -36.81 3.10
CA PHE A 22 -26.80 -36.80 4.44
C PHE A 22 -28.28 -36.35 4.44
N SER A 23 -29.23 -37.31 4.48
CA SER A 23 -30.59 -37.13 5.07
C SER A 23 -31.48 -38.40 5.04
N SER A 24 -32.46 -38.47 5.96
CA SER A 24 -33.73 -39.25 5.95
C SER A 24 -33.74 -40.79 5.95
N LEU A 25 -33.54 -41.38 7.13
CA LEU A 25 -34.52 -42.19 7.91
C LEU A 25 -35.51 -43.20 7.26
N SER A 26 -35.47 -44.42 7.84
CA SER A 26 -36.60 -45.25 8.35
C SER A 26 -37.35 -46.31 7.49
N GLY A 27 -37.52 -47.51 8.09
CA GLY A 27 -38.73 -48.35 7.96
C GLY A 27 -38.61 -49.71 7.23
N GLY A 28 -39.00 -50.81 7.90
CA GLY A 28 -39.50 -52.05 7.24
C GLY A 28 -38.87 -53.40 7.66
N ASN A 29 -39.70 -54.36 8.07
CA ASN A 29 -39.33 -55.78 8.26
C ASN A 29 -39.47 -56.57 6.94
N GLY A 30 -38.64 -57.60 6.70
CA GLY A 30 -38.73 -58.45 5.49
C GLY A 30 -38.05 -59.83 5.62
N VAL A 31 -38.81 -60.86 6.00
CA VAL A 31 -38.36 -62.22 6.34
C VAL A 31 -37.86 -63.05 5.13
N ALA A 32 -36.56 -63.42 5.14
CA ALA A 32 -35.94 -64.73 4.77
C ALA A 32 -36.30 -65.45 3.42
N PRO A 33 -35.80 -66.68 3.11
CA PRO A 33 -34.52 -67.36 3.43
C PRO A 33 -33.78 -67.95 2.18
N SER A 34 -32.60 -68.55 2.40
CA SER A 34 -32.08 -69.77 1.67
C SER A 34 -31.65 -69.66 0.18
N PHE A 35 -30.71 -70.47 -0.38
CA PHE A 35 -29.87 -71.56 0.15
C PHE A 35 -28.59 -71.86 -0.70
N THR A 36 -27.51 -72.30 -0.04
CA THR A 36 -26.43 -73.23 -0.48
C THR A 36 -25.53 -73.03 -1.73
N GLY A 37 -24.22 -73.26 -1.53
CA GLY A 37 -23.20 -73.53 -2.58
C GLY A 37 -21.82 -72.91 -2.27
N PHE A 38 -21.05 -73.39 -1.28
CA PHE A 38 -19.91 -74.33 -1.43
C PHE A 38 -18.99 -74.05 -2.63
N ALA A 39 -17.64 -74.02 -2.55
CA ALA A 39 -16.64 -74.13 -1.46
C ALA A 39 -15.22 -73.97 -2.10
N ALA A 40 -14.08 -73.76 -1.43
CA ALA A 40 -13.69 -73.24 -0.11
C ALA A 40 -12.14 -73.08 -0.06
N ALA A 41 -11.60 -72.34 0.93
CA ALA A 41 -10.19 -72.34 1.39
C ALA A 41 -9.10 -71.79 0.41
N SER A 42 -7.95 -71.26 0.86
CA SER A 42 -7.57 -70.64 2.15
C SER A 42 -6.14 -70.08 2.09
N ASP A 43 -5.88 -68.87 2.62
CA ASP A 43 -4.73 -68.64 3.52
C ASP A 43 -5.01 -67.41 4.43
N THR A 44 -4.13 -67.14 5.40
CA THR A 44 -4.42 -66.29 6.57
C THR A 44 -3.23 -65.44 7.04
N GLY A 45 -3.52 -64.19 7.43
CA GLY A 45 -2.59 -63.27 8.08
C GLY A 45 -2.62 -61.86 7.45
N GLY A 46 -2.73 -60.77 8.21
CA GLY A 46 -2.84 -60.68 9.67
C GLY A 46 -2.69 -59.26 10.21
N GLY A 47 -3.34 -58.26 9.60
CA GLY A 47 -3.29 -56.85 10.03
C GLY A 47 -4.65 -56.35 10.56
N SER A 48 -4.65 -55.64 11.69
CA SER A 48 -5.88 -55.14 12.31
C SER A 48 -6.36 -53.86 11.64
N SER A 49 -7.52 -53.92 10.98
CA SER A 49 -8.21 -52.75 10.41
C SER A 49 -9.29 -52.24 11.37
N ILE A 50 -9.31 -50.92 11.60
CA ILE A 50 -10.35 -50.24 12.37
C ILE A 50 -11.60 -50.14 11.49
N SER A 51 -12.70 -50.77 11.90
CA SER A 51 -13.99 -50.68 11.22
C SER A 51 -14.73 -49.40 11.63
N GLY A 52 -15.08 -48.55 10.65
CA GLY A 52 -15.57 -47.19 10.97
C GLY A 52 -16.21 -46.41 9.83
N GLY A 53 -16.86 -47.07 8.85
CA GLY A 53 -17.63 -46.35 7.82
C GLY A 53 -18.36 -47.27 6.85
N ASP A 54 -19.66 -47.01 6.62
CA ASP A 54 -20.44 -47.67 5.57
C ASP A 54 -20.03 -47.12 4.19
N SER A 55 -19.00 -47.72 3.59
CA SER A 55 -18.69 -47.51 2.18
C SER A 55 -19.83 -48.04 1.32
N LYS A 56 -20.64 -47.15 0.74
CA LYS A 56 -21.76 -47.50 -0.15
C LYS A 56 -21.25 -48.27 -1.37
N GLU A 57 -21.37 -49.59 -1.35
CA GLU A 57 -20.98 -50.43 -2.47
C GLU A 57 -21.91 -50.26 -3.68
N PHE A 58 -21.38 -50.54 -4.87
CA PHE A 58 -22.17 -50.61 -6.10
C PHE A 58 -23.17 -51.78 -6.00
N ARG A 59 -24.41 -51.55 -6.46
CA ARG A 59 -25.47 -52.57 -6.41
C ARG A 59 -25.06 -53.81 -7.22
N SER A 60 -25.46 -55.00 -6.78
CA SER A 60 -25.23 -56.22 -7.55
C SER A 60 -25.90 -56.11 -8.93
N GLY A 61 -25.15 -56.45 -9.99
CA GLY A 61 -25.56 -56.26 -11.38
C GLY A 61 -25.30 -54.85 -11.96
N SER A 62 -24.73 -53.90 -11.20
CA SER A 62 -24.26 -52.63 -11.76
C SER A 62 -23.13 -52.84 -12.77
N GLN A 63 -23.32 -52.34 -14.00
CA GLN A 63 -22.21 -52.15 -14.95
C GLN A 63 -21.39 -50.93 -14.54
N LYS A 64 -20.06 -51.09 -14.47
CA LYS A 64 -19.13 -49.99 -14.21
C LYS A 64 -18.64 -49.43 -15.54
N PHE A 65 -18.75 -48.11 -15.69
CA PHE A 65 -18.17 -47.35 -16.80
C PHE A 65 -17.10 -46.42 -16.25
N THR A 66 -16.01 -46.22 -16.99
CA THR A 66 -15.02 -45.18 -16.68
C THR A 66 -15.49 -43.83 -17.23
N PHE A 67 -15.18 -42.75 -16.52
CA PHE A 67 -15.37 -41.40 -17.06
C PHE A 67 -14.61 -41.24 -18.37
N GLN A 68 -15.22 -40.55 -19.32
CA GLN A 68 -14.67 -40.22 -20.64
C GLN A 68 -14.51 -38.70 -20.72
N ALA A 69 -13.52 -38.23 -21.49
CA ALA A 69 -13.29 -36.81 -21.72
C ALA A 69 -12.97 -36.54 -23.19
N GLU A 70 -13.47 -35.41 -23.71
CA GLU A 70 -13.24 -34.96 -25.08
C GLU A 70 -11.99 -34.06 -25.09
N VAL A 71 -10.85 -34.64 -25.49
CA VAL A 71 -9.51 -34.01 -25.37
C VAL A 71 -9.47 -32.59 -25.95
N ASN A 72 -10.00 -32.41 -27.16
CA ASN A 72 -10.05 -31.10 -27.84
C ASN A 72 -10.77 -30.02 -27.02
N ARG A 73 -11.84 -30.38 -26.29
CA ARG A 73 -12.53 -29.44 -25.39
C ARG A 73 -11.78 -29.19 -24.09
N LEU A 74 -11.02 -30.16 -23.59
CA LEU A 74 -10.14 -29.93 -22.45
C LEU A 74 -9.00 -28.97 -22.82
N MET A 75 -8.40 -29.13 -24.01
CA MET A 75 -7.38 -28.20 -24.53
C MET A 75 -7.96 -26.79 -24.70
N ASP A 76 -9.12 -26.65 -25.35
CA ASP A 76 -9.84 -25.38 -25.48
C ASP A 76 -10.13 -24.71 -24.11
N ILE A 77 -10.57 -25.47 -23.10
CA ILE A 77 -10.80 -24.93 -21.75
C ILE A 77 -9.49 -24.54 -21.04
N ILE A 78 -8.41 -25.32 -21.20
CA ILE A 78 -7.10 -25.04 -20.59
C ILE A 78 -6.45 -23.80 -21.21
N ILE A 79 -6.64 -23.58 -22.51
CA ILE A 79 -6.09 -22.41 -23.22
C ILE A 79 -7.02 -21.21 -23.01
N ASN A 80 -8.28 -21.29 -23.44
CA ASN A 80 -9.18 -20.13 -23.58
C ASN A 80 -10.05 -19.84 -22.33
N SER A 81 -9.86 -20.54 -21.21
CA SER A 81 -10.73 -20.35 -20.02
C SER A 81 -10.09 -20.60 -18.64
N LEU A 82 -8.86 -21.10 -18.57
CA LEU A 82 -8.18 -21.39 -17.30
C LEU A 82 -7.37 -20.21 -16.76
N TYR A 83 -6.64 -19.52 -17.65
CA TYR A 83 -5.76 -18.40 -17.33
C TYR A 83 -6.42 -17.06 -17.65
N SER A 84 -6.02 -16.00 -16.96
CA SER A 84 -6.57 -14.65 -17.17
C SER A 84 -5.62 -13.70 -17.90
N ASN A 85 -4.31 -13.96 -17.86
CA ASN A 85 -3.27 -13.22 -18.56
C ASN A 85 -2.44 -14.17 -19.45
N LYS A 86 -2.08 -13.75 -20.68
CA LYS A 86 -1.18 -14.49 -21.58
C LYS A 86 0.24 -14.61 -21.01
N ASP A 87 0.73 -13.59 -20.29
CA ASP A 87 2.08 -13.48 -19.71
C ASP A 87 2.56 -14.75 -18.97
N ILE A 88 1.64 -15.51 -18.37
CA ILE A 88 1.93 -16.64 -17.50
C ILE A 88 2.59 -17.82 -18.23
N PHE A 89 2.58 -17.86 -19.57
CA PHE A 89 3.18 -18.96 -20.33
C PHE A 89 4.65 -19.15 -19.96
N LEU A 90 5.42 -18.05 -19.90
CA LEU A 90 6.84 -18.07 -19.59
C LEU A 90 7.08 -18.49 -18.13
N ARG A 91 6.21 -18.07 -17.20
CA ARG A 91 6.23 -18.51 -15.79
C ARG A 91 6.09 -20.03 -15.67
N GLU A 92 5.11 -20.64 -16.34
CA GLU A 92 4.94 -22.11 -16.27
C GLU A 92 6.09 -22.85 -16.96
N LEU A 93 6.64 -22.34 -18.07
CA LEU A 93 7.77 -22.97 -18.75
C LEU A 93 9.07 -22.90 -17.94
N ILE A 94 9.43 -21.73 -17.38
CA ILE A 94 10.59 -21.60 -16.47
C ILE A 94 10.37 -22.45 -15.21
N SER A 95 9.15 -22.53 -14.68
CA SER A 95 8.83 -23.44 -13.55
C SER A 95 9.08 -24.91 -13.89
N ASN A 96 8.71 -25.36 -15.11
CA ASN A 96 8.95 -26.72 -15.57
C ASN A 96 10.46 -27.00 -15.78
N ALA A 97 11.21 -26.03 -16.30
CA ALA A 97 12.67 -26.08 -16.44
C ALA A 97 13.38 -26.16 -15.07
N SER A 98 12.96 -25.34 -14.10
CA SER A 98 13.46 -25.42 -12.72
C SER A 98 13.14 -26.78 -12.08
N ASP A 99 11.94 -27.33 -12.31
CA ASP A 99 11.55 -28.68 -11.90
C ASP A 99 12.42 -29.77 -12.56
N ALA A 100 12.96 -29.55 -13.77
CA ALA A 100 13.83 -30.48 -14.48
C ALA A 100 15.28 -30.38 -14.00
N LEU A 101 15.76 -29.17 -13.68
CA LEU A 101 17.07 -28.89 -13.10
C LEU A 101 17.18 -29.43 -11.66
N ASP A 102 16.12 -29.29 -10.85
CA ASP A 102 16.11 -29.87 -9.50
C ASP A 102 16.08 -31.41 -9.49
N LYS A 103 15.43 -32.04 -10.48
CA LYS A 103 15.46 -33.51 -10.65
C LYS A 103 16.86 -34.02 -10.95
N ILE A 104 17.57 -33.41 -11.92
CA ILE A 104 18.93 -33.86 -12.23
C ILE A 104 19.89 -33.56 -11.08
N ARG A 105 19.75 -32.40 -10.41
CA ARG A 105 20.51 -32.07 -9.19
C ARG A 105 20.29 -33.09 -8.07
N PHE A 106 19.06 -33.58 -7.90
CA PHE A 106 18.77 -34.62 -6.91
C PHE A 106 19.35 -35.99 -7.31
N LEU A 107 19.21 -36.39 -8.58
CA LEU A 107 19.80 -37.63 -9.09
C LEU A 107 21.33 -37.64 -8.94
N ALA A 108 21.98 -36.48 -9.15
CA ALA A 108 23.42 -36.29 -8.96
C ALA A 108 23.92 -36.54 -7.52
N LEU A 109 23.05 -36.41 -6.50
CA LEU A 109 23.37 -36.77 -5.12
C LEU A 109 23.49 -38.29 -4.92
N THR A 110 22.88 -39.08 -5.81
CA THR A 110 22.94 -40.55 -5.80
C THR A 110 23.89 -41.14 -6.84
N ASP A 111 24.06 -40.47 -7.98
CA ASP A 111 25.00 -40.81 -9.04
C ASP A 111 25.57 -39.53 -9.68
N ALA A 112 26.78 -39.16 -9.28
CA ALA A 112 27.45 -37.96 -9.78
C ALA A 112 27.69 -37.98 -11.30
N SER A 113 27.71 -39.15 -11.95
CA SER A 113 27.89 -39.24 -13.41
C SER A 113 26.68 -38.76 -14.21
N ALA A 114 25.51 -38.60 -13.57
CA ALA A 114 24.30 -38.11 -14.23
C ALA A 114 24.43 -36.67 -14.76
N LEU A 115 25.32 -35.84 -14.18
CA LEU A 115 25.59 -34.47 -14.64
C LEU A 115 26.48 -34.40 -15.90
N GLY A 116 27.20 -35.47 -16.26
CA GLY A 116 28.22 -35.40 -17.29
C GLY A 116 29.44 -34.55 -16.86
N ASP A 117 30.25 -34.17 -17.85
CA ASP A 117 31.50 -33.40 -17.68
C ASP A 117 31.47 -32.14 -18.56
N GLY A 118 32.20 -31.08 -18.16
CA GLY A 118 32.28 -29.83 -18.91
C GLY A 118 30.94 -29.09 -18.92
N ASP A 119 30.61 -28.44 -20.04
CA ASP A 119 29.38 -27.67 -20.25
C ASP A 119 28.11 -28.45 -19.86
N ASP A 120 28.04 -29.76 -20.13
CA ASP A 120 26.87 -30.58 -19.75
C ASP A 120 26.60 -30.61 -18.24
N ALA A 121 27.59 -30.29 -17.39
CA ALA A 121 27.40 -30.20 -15.94
C ALA A 121 26.75 -28.89 -15.46
N GLU A 122 26.60 -27.88 -16.33
CA GLU A 122 25.96 -26.60 -15.97
C GLU A 122 24.45 -26.76 -15.72
N LEU A 123 23.91 -26.04 -14.73
CA LEU A 123 22.50 -26.08 -14.35
C LEU A 123 21.87 -24.68 -14.50
N GLU A 124 21.38 -24.42 -15.71
CA GLU A 124 20.92 -23.11 -16.17
C GLU A 124 19.68 -23.21 -17.08
N ILE A 125 19.01 -22.08 -17.28
CA ILE A 125 17.92 -21.85 -18.24
C ILE A 125 18.37 -20.76 -19.20
N ARG A 126 18.24 -20.99 -20.50
CA ARG A 126 18.55 -20.02 -21.57
C ARG A 126 17.31 -19.71 -22.38
N ILE A 127 17.04 -18.42 -22.61
CA ILE A 127 15.93 -17.90 -23.40
C ILE A 127 16.52 -17.10 -24.56
N SER A 128 16.08 -17.35 -25.79
CA SER A 128 16.47 -16.56 -26.96
C SER A 128 15.25 -16.27 -27.85
N LEU A 129 15.36 -15.20 -28.63
CA LEU A 129 14.34 -14.77 -29.58
C LEU A 129 14.93 -14.80 -30.99
N ASP A 130 14.27 -15.55 -31.87
CA ASP A 130 14.52 -15.58 -33.30
C ASP A 130 13.43 -14.75 -34.00
N LYS A 131 13.78 -13.51 -34.36
CA LYS A 131 12.87 -12.57 -35.02
C LYS A 131 12.54 -12.96 -36.46
N GLU A 132 13.39 -13.72 -37.15
CA GLU A 132 13.14 -14.18 -38.52
C GLU A 132 12.08 -15.28 -38.57
N LYS A 133 12.11 -16.20 -37.59
CA LYS A 133 11.14 -17.30 -37.46
C LYS A 133 9.91 -16.96 -36.61
N ASN A 134 9.83 -15.74 -36.07
CA ASN A 134 8.85 -15.34 -35.05
C ASN A 134 8.77 -16.35 -33.88
N MET A 135 9.94 -16.74 -33.35
CA MET A 135 10.08 -17.90 -32.47
C MET A 135 10.85 -17.56 -31.20
N ILE A 136 10.30 -17.89 -30.04
CA ILE A 136 11.04 -17.92 -28.78
C ILE A 136 11.60 -19.33 -28.59
N SER A 137 12.86 -19.45 -28.19
CA SER A 137 13.42 -20.72 -27.74
C SER A 137 13.76 -20.66 -26.25
N LEU A 138 13.34 -21.67 -25.50
CA LEU A 138 13.68 -21.85 -24.08
C LEU A 138 14.37 -23.20 -23.90
N ARG A 139 15.65 -23.19 -23.50
CA ARG A 139 16.47 -24.38 -23.24
C ARG A 139 16.78 -24.53 -21.76
N ASP A 140 16.57 -25.73 -21.21
CA ASP A 140 16.99 -26.14 -19.88
C ASP A 140 18.05 -27.25 -19.97
N ARG A 141 19.06 -27.22 -19.08
CA ARG A 141 20.03 -28.33 -18.90
C ARG A 141 19.60 -29.31 -17.80
N GLY A 142 18.29 -29.49 -17.61
CA GLY A 142 17.70 -30.39 -16.62
C GLY A 142 17.83 -31.87 -16.98
N VAL A 143 16.96 -32.71 -16.43
CA VAL A 143 16.99 -34.17 -16.63
C VAL A 143 16.58 -34.64 -18.05
N GLY A 144 15.80 -33.83 -18.78
CA GLY A 144 15.24 -34.21 -20.09
C GLY A 144 14.14 -35.29 -20.02
N MET A 145 13.69 -35.76 -21.18
CA MET A 145 12.61 -36.75 -21.33
C MET A 145 12.99 -37.85 -22.32
N THR A 146 12.63 -39.10 -22.01
CA THR A 146 12.67 -40.21 -22.97
C THR A 146 11.47 -40.13 -23.92
N LYS A 147 11.47 -40.94 -24.98
CA LYS A 147 10.32 -41.10 -25.88
C LYS A 147 9.03 -41.45 -25.13
N GLU A 148 9.09 -42.35 -24.14
CA GLU A 148 7.95 -42.68 -23.29
C GLU A 148 7.53 -41.48 -22.44
N HIS A 149 8.45 -40.71 -21.87
CA HIS A 149 8.12 -39.52 -21.07
C HIS A 149 7.42 -38.44 -21.92
N LEU A 150 7.87 -38.18 -23.15
CA LEU A 150 7.19 -37.26 -24.07
C LEU A 150 5.74 -37.71 -24.33
N VAL A 151 5.52 -38.98 -24.69
CA VAL A 151 4.18 -39.53 -24.92
C VAL A 151 3.32 -39.53 -23.65
N GLN A 152 3.90 -39.84 -22.48
CA GLN A 152 3.18 -40.12 -21.24
C GLN A 152 2.97 -38.93 -20.30
N HIS A 153 3.75 -37.85 -20.44
CA HIS A 153 3.68 -36.66 -19.58
C HIS A 153 3.36 -35.39 -20.36
N LEU A 154 3.89 -35.24 -21.58
CA LEU A 154 3.56 -34.12 -22.46
C LEU A 154 2.29 -34.41 -23.29
N GLY A 155 2.14 -35.66 -23.73
CA GLY A 155 0.97 -36.16 -24.46
C GLY A 155 -0.25 -36.54 -23.62
N THR A 156 -0.26 -36.30 -22.29
CA THR A 156 -1.37 -36.70 -21.40
C THR A 156 -1.77 -35.57 -20.44
N ILE A 157 -2.93 -34.95 -20.70
CA ILE A 157 -3.51 -33.89 -19.86
C ILE A 157 -3.67 -34.39 -18.41
N ALA A 158 -3.30 -33.53 -17.45
CA ALA A 158 -3.38 -33.75 -16.01
C ALA A 158 -2.49 -34.88 -15.45
N LYS A 159 -1.39 -35.24 -16.15
CA LYS A 159 -0.40 -36.22 -15.68
C LYS A 159 1.01 -35.62 -15.55
N SER A 160 1.31 -35.10 -14.37
CA SER A 160 2.64 -34.56 -14.07
C SER A 160 3.69 -35.65 -13.80
N GLY A 161 4.79 -35.61 -14.55
CA GLY A 161 6.00 -36.39 -14.23
C GLY A 161 6.71 -35.92 -12.96
N THR A 162 6.57 -34.65 -12.58
CA THR A 162 7.04 -34.13 -11.28
C THR A 162 6.29 -34.81 -10.12
N SER A 163 4.97 -34.95 -10.19
CA SER A 163 4.20 -35.62 -9.14
C SER A 163 4.60 -37.10 -8.97
N ALA A 164 4.86 -37.80 -10.08
CA ALA A 164 5.37 -39.18 -10.03
C ALA A 164 6.76 -39.28 -9.40
N PHE A 165 7.64 -38.29 -9.63
CA PHE A 165 8.95 -38.22 -8.98
C PHE A 165 8.82 -37.98 -7.46
N ILE A 166 7.91 -37.11 -7.02
CA ILE A 166 7.63 -36.89 -5.59
C ILE A 166 7.16 -38.18 -4.91
N GLU A 167 6.23 -38.94 -5.52
CA GLU A 167 5.74 -40.22 -4.98
C GLU A 167 6.86 -41.26 -4.81
N GLN A 168 7.85 -41.28 -5.71
CA GLN A 168 9.03 -42.14 -5.59
C GLN A 168 10.00 -41.65 -4.51
N MET A 169 10.18 -40.33 -4.37
CA MET A 169 11.18 -39.71 -3.50
C MET A 169 10.70 -39.39 -2.07
N GLN A 170 9.44 -39.65 -1.71
CA GLN A 170 8.89 -39.54 -0.34
C GLN A 170 9.58 -40.42 0.73
N LYS A 171 10.67 -41.12 0.38
CA LYS A 171 11.54 -41.88 1.30
C LYS A 171 12.93 -41.25 1.49
N GLY A 172 13.24 -40.13 0.81
CA GLY A 172 14.61 -39.62 0.65
C GLY A 172 14.91 -38.20 1.15
N GLY A 173 13.93 -37.27 1.16
CA GLY A 173 14.16 -35.89 1.66
C GLY A 173 13.09 -34.87 1.26
N ASP A 174 13.29 -33.61 1.64
CA ASP A 174 12.40 -32.48 1.30
C ASP A 174 12.61 -32.01 -0.14
N VAL A 175 11.79 -32.53 -1.06
CA VAL A 175 11.86 -32.21 -2.50
C VAL A 175 10.81 -31.16 -2.86
N ASN A 176 11.21 -29.88 -2.84
CA ASN A 176 10.34 -28.71 -3.05
C ASN A 176 10.06 -28.41 -4.54
N LEU A 177 9.39 -29.33 -5.22
CA LEU A 177 9.00 -29.17 -6.64
C LEU A 177 7.64 -28.46 -6.83
N ILE A 178 7.49 -27.82 -7.99
CA ILE A 178 6.45 -26.84 -8.34
C ILE A 178 5.31 -27.48 -9.16
N GLY A 179 5.62 -28.40 -10.09
CA GLY A 179 4.71 -28.89 -11.12
C GLY A 179 3.70 -29.95 -10.67
N GLN A 180 2.66 -29.60 -9.92
CA GLN A 180 1.70 -30.62 -9.42
C GLN A 180 0.58 -31.02 -10.39
N PHE A 181 0.01 -30.07 -11.14
CA PHE A 181 -1.27 -30.27 -11.85
C PHE A 181 -1.19 -30.98 -13.22
N GLY A 182 -0.03 -30.99 -13.89
CA GLY A 182 0.10 -31.60 -15.22
C GLY A 182 -0.69 -30.90 -16.34
N VAL A 183 -0.89 -29.59 -16.25
CA VAL A 183 -1.54 -28.76 -17.30
C VAL A 183 -0.73 -27.52 -17.71
N GLY A 184 0.22 -27.06 -16.88
CA GLY A 184 0.92 -25.78 -17.06
C GLY A 184 1.69 -25.64 -18.38
N PHE A 185 2.23 -26.74 -18.93
CA PHE A 185 2.87 -26.72 -20.25
C PHE A 185 1.95 -26.18 -21.35
N TYR A 186 0.66 -26.58 -21.37
CA TYR A 186 -0.27 -26.18 -22.44
C TYR A 186 -0.62 -24.69 -22.44
N SER A 187 -0.22 -23.92 -21.42
CA SER A 187 -0.32 -22.46 -21.43
C SER A 187 0.50 -21.82 -22.56
N VAL A 188 1.51 -22.50 -23.11
CA VAL A 188 2.26 -22.06 -24.30
C VAL A 188 1.34 -21.75 -25.50
N TYR A 189 0.20 -22.42 -25.63
CA TYR A 189 -0.75 -22.19 -26.73
C TYR A 189 -1.62 -20.93 -26.56
N LEU A 190 -1.46 -20.19 -25.45
CA LEU A 190 -1.93 -18.79 -25.31
C LEU A 190 -1.22 -17.85 -26.28
N VAL A 191 0.04 -18.16 -26.64
CA VAL A 191 0.93 -17.29 -27.43
C VAL A 191 1.47 -17.97 -28.70
N ALA A 192 1.36 -19.30 -28.83
CA ALA A 192 1.85 -20.06 -29.99
C ALA A 192 0.77 -20.90 -30.68
N ASP A 193 0.84 -21.02 -32.01
CA ASP A 193 0.00 -21.95 -32.80
C ASP A 193 0.69 -23.29 -33.10
N PHE A 194 2.02 -23.34 -32.97
CA PHE A 194 2.81 -24.56 -33.09
C PHE A 194 3.90 -24.55 -32.03
N VAL A 195 4.12 -25.71 -31.41
CA VAL A 195 5.18 -25.90 -30.41
C VAL A 195 5.91 -27.19 -30.69
N GLU A 196 7.23 -27.05 -30.68
CA GLU A 196 8.21 -28.11 -30.86
C GLU A 196 8.99 -28.25 -29.55
N VAL A 197 9.19 -29.49 -29.09
CA VAL A 197 9.89 -29.82 -27.85
C VAL A 197 10.94 -30.88 -28.16
N ILE A 198 12.19 -30.43 -28.28
CA ILE A 198 13.36 -31.28 -28.48
C ILE A 198 13.86 -31.68 -27.09
N SER A 199 14.00 -32.97 -26.79
CA SER A 199 14.47 -33.41 -25.47
C SER A 199 15.47 -34.55 -25.55
N LYS A 200 16.42 -34.55 -24.62
CA LYS A 200 17.48 -35.56 -24.48
C LYS A 200 17.64 -35.96 -23.01
N HIS A 201 17.11 -37.14 -22.67
CA HIS A 201 17.39 -37.81 -21.40
C HIS A 201 18.68 -38.62 -21.48
N ASN A 202 19.40 -38.84 -20.37
CA ASN A 202 20.65 -39.61 -20.38
C ASN A 202 20.46 -41.02 -20.96
N ASP A 203 19.43 -41.74 -20.51
CA ASP A 203 19.13 -43.13 -20.89
C ASP A 203 18.54 -43.33 -22.29
N ASP A 204 18.31 -42.27 -23.06
CA ASP A 204 17.62 -42.32 -24.36
C ASP A 204 18.27 -41.41 -25.42
N LYS A 205 17.80 -41.50 -26.66
CA LYS A 205 18.18 -40.62 -27.77
C LYS A 205 17.57 -39.22 -27.64
N GLN A 206 17.97 -38.32 -28.52
CA GLN A 206 17.29 -37.04 -28.71
C GLN A 206 16.00 -37.26 -29.51
N HIS A 207 14.90 -36.71 -29.03
CA HIS A 207 13.57 -36.87 -29.60
C HIS A 207 12.87 -35.51 -29.73
N ILE A 208 12.23 -35.29 -30.87
CA ILE A 208 11.38 -34.11 -31.11
C ILE A 208 9.93 -34.52 -30.87
N TRP A 209 9.19 -33.70 -30.14
CA TRP A 209 7.74 -33.75 -30.00
C TRP A 209 7.13 -32.51 -30.64
N GLU A 210 6.03 -32.65 -31.38
CA GLU A 210 5.42 -31.56 -32.17
C GLU A 210 3.90 -31.55 -31.99
N SER A 211 3.27 -30.38 -31.79
CA SER A 211 1.81 -30.26 -31.78
C SER A 211 1.29 -28.85 -32.07
N LYS A 212 0.03 -28.80 -32.54
CA LYS A 212 -0.79 -27.59 -32.78
C LYS A 212 -1.98 -27.49 -31.81
N ALA A 213 -1.94 -28.23 -30.69
CA ALA A 213 -3.04 -28.40 -29.74
C ALA A 213 -4.38 -28.92 -30.33
N ASP A 214 -4.39 -29.43 -31.56
CA ASP A 214 -5.59 -29.89 -32.30
C ASP A 214 -6.18 -31.23 -31.82
N GLY A 215 -5.68 -31.75 -30.70
CA GLY A 215 -5.98 -33.10 -30.17
C GLY A 215 -4.95 -34.16 -30.54
N SER A 216 -3.93 -33.83 -31.35
CA SER A 216 -2.86 -34.74 -31.78
C SER A 216 -1.45 -34.19 -31.51
N PHE A 217 -0.45 -35.07 -31.56
CA PHE A 217 0.98 -34.72 -31.51
C PHE A 217 1.81 -35.80 -32.24
N ALA A 218 2.99 -35.43 -32.73
CA ALA A 218 3.99 -36.34 -33.31
C ALA A 218 5.19 -36.53 -32.36
N VAL A 219 5.92 -37.64 -32.53
CA VAL A 219 7.23 -37.87 -31.86
C VAL A 219 8.20 -38.60 -32.80
N SER A 220 9.26 -37.91 -33.22
CA SER A 220 10.33 -38.39 -34.09
C SER A 220 11.62 -38.68 -33.33
N GLU A 221 12.62 -39.28 -33.98
CA GLU A 221 14.01 -39.28 -33.53
C GLU A 221 14.69 -38.07 -34.18
N ASP A 222 15.44 -37.28 -33.40
CA ASP A 222 16.10 -36.09 -33.93
C ASP A 222 17.32 -36.47 -34.76
N THR A 223 17.39 -35.94 -35.98
CA THR A 223 18.51 -36.13 -36.92
C THR A 223 18.94 -34.83 -37.60
N GLU A 224 18.39 -33.69 -37.17
CA GLU A 224 18.51 -32.41 -37.90
C GLU A 224 18.98 -31.25 -37.01
N ASN A 225 18.66 -31.25 -35.71
CA ASN A 225 19.15 -30.23 -34.77
C ASN A 225 20.51 -30.60 -34.16
N GLU A 226 21.14 -29.63 -33.49
CA GLU A 226 22.35 -29.87 -32.70
C GLU A 226 22.06 -30.80 -31.49
N PRO A 227 23.01 -31.66 -31.09
CA PRO A 227 22.88 -32.45 -29.87
C PRO A 227 22.78 -31.57 -28.63
N LEU A 228 21.69 -31.68 -27.88
CA LEU A 228 21.45 -30.90 -26.66
C LEU A 228 22.37 -31.27 -25.48
N GLY A 229 23.09 -32.41 -25.59
CA GLY A 229 23.81 -33.05 -24.48
C GLY A 229 22.85 -33.72 -23.51
N ARG A 230 22.18 -32.89 -22.69
CA ARG A 230 21.10 -33.28 -21.78
C ARG A 230 20.10 -32.12 -21.61
N GLY A 231 18.83 -32.45 -21.41
CA GLY A 231 17.77 -31.51 -21.02
C GLY A 231 16.67 -31.37 -22.07
N THR A 232 16.12 -30.17 -22.22
CA THR A 232 15.03 -29.88 -23.16
C THR A 232 15.21 -28.51 -23.81
N GLN A 233 14.82 -28.38 -25.07
CA GLN A 233 14.61 -27.11 -25.75
C GLN A 233 13.16 -27.05 -26.25
N ILE A 234 12.48 -25.95 -25.94
CA ILE A 234 11.09 -25.67 -26.33
C ILE A 234 11.12 -24.52 -27.32
N ASN A 235 10.77 -24.80 -28.57
CA ASN A 235 10.65 -23.82 -29.65
C ASN A 235 9.17 -23.41 -29.78
N ILE A 236 8.91 -22.12 -29.59
CA ILE A 236 7.58 -21.52 -29.41
C ILE A 236 7.32 -20.60 -30.60
N TYR A 237 6.56 -21.08 -31.59
CA TYR A 237 6.27 -20.33 -32.82
C TYR A 237 5.05 -19.41 -32.56
N LEU A 238 5.32 -18.11 -32.41
CA LEU A 238 4.35 -17.12 -31.95
C LEU A 238 3.22 -16.88 -32.97
N LYS A 239 2.04 -16.57 -32.44
CA LYS A 239 0.87 -16.13 -33.22
C LYS A 239 0.99 -14.65 -33.61
N ASP A 240 0.27 -14.25 -34.65
CA ASP A 240 0.08 -12.84 -35.04
C ASP A 240 -0.46 -11.98 -33.87
N ASP A 241 -1.33 -12.56 -33.02
CA ASP A 241 -1.91 -11.89 -31.84
C ASP A 241 -1.05 -12.00 -30.57
N ALA A 242 0.21 -12.41 -30.72
CA ALA A 242 1.20 -12.59 -29.65
C ALA A 242 2.54 -11.87 -29.95
N ALA A 243 2.55 -10.96 -30.93
CA ALA A 243 3.75 -10.22 -31.36
C ALA A 243 4.42 -9.37 -30.26
N GLU A 244 3.72 -9.04 -29.16
CA GLU A 244 4.34 -8.38 -27.99
C GLU A 244 5.48 -9.20 -27.37
N TYR A 245 5.42 -10.54 -27.50
CA TYR A 245 6.45 -11.44 -26.98
C TYR A 245 7.63 -11.66 -27.96
N ALA A 246 7.60 -11.01 -29.13
CA ALA A 246 8.72 -10.89 -30.06
C ALA A 246 9.62 -9.67 -29.74
N ASP A 247 9.63 -9.23 -28.47
CA ASP A 247 10.48 -8.17 -27.94
C ASP A 247 11.31 -8.70 -26.75
N GLN A 248 12.62 -8.41 -26.77
CA GLN A 248 13.55 -8.79 -25.71
C GLN A 248 13.23 -8.09 -24.38
N ASP A 249 12.75 -6.85 -24.40
CA ASP A 249 12.43 -6.12 -23.17
C ASP A 249 11.10 -6.59 -22.55
N LYS A 250 10.13 -7.06 -23.35
CA LYS A 250 8.95 -7.79 -22.85
C LYS A 250 9.34 -9.11 -22.19
N LEU A 251 10.20 -9.92 -22.82
CA LEU A 251 10.68 -11.18 -22.23
C LEU A 251 11.44 -10.95 -20.92
N LYS A 252 12.25 -9.89 -20.85
CA LYS A 252 12.93 -9.42 -19.64
C LYS A 252 11.95 -8.96 -18.55
N GLU A 253 10.92 -8.18 -18.88
CA GLU A 253 9.82 -7.81 -17.94
C GLU A 253 9.22 -9.06 -17.30
N LEU A 254 8.87 -10.07 -18.11
CA LEU A 254 8.28 -11.33 -17.64
C LEU A 254 9.20 -12.11 -16.71
N VAL A 255 10.48 -12.26 -17.04
CA VAL A 255 11.44 -13.00 -16.19
C VAL A 255 11.62 -12.28 -14.85
N THR A 256 11.81 -10.95 -14.85
CA THR A 256 11.95 -10.16 -13.62
C THR A 256 10.65 -10.09 -12.81
N LYS A 257 9.47 -10.22 -13.43
CA LYS A 257 8.16 -10.22 -12.76
C LYS A 257 7.82 -11.57 -12.13
N TYR A 258 8.07 -12.67 -12.84
CA TYR A 258 7.58 -14.01 -12.46
C TYR A 258 8.66 -14.99 -11.99
N SER A 259 9.95 -14.71 -12.21
CA SER A 259 11.04 -15.68 -12.02
C SER A 259 12.33 -15.12 -11.41
N GLU A 260 12.29 -13.87 -10.91
CA GLU A 260 13.36 -13.15 -10.18
C GLU A 260 14.11 -14.01 -9.14
N PHE A 261 13.44 -14.98 -8.51
CA PHE A 261 13.97 -15.76 -7.39
C PHE A 261 14.02 -17.28 -7.65
N ILE A 262 14.00 -17.70 -8.92
CA ILE A 262 14.26 -19.09 -9.30
C ILE A 262 15.72 -19.45 -8.97
N ASN A 263 15.95 -20.67 -8.48
CA ASN A 263 17.24 -21.11 -7.88
C ASN A 263 18.36 -21.34 -8.92
N PHE A 264 18.08 -21.22 -10.21
CA PHE A 264 19.01 -21.50 -11.30
C PHE A 264 19.18 -20.26 -12.17
N PRO A 265 20.38 -19.97 -12.70
CA PRO A 265 20.60 -18.85 -13.61
C PRO A 265 19.64 -18.88 -14.81
N ILE A 266 18.99 -17.76 -15.09
CA ILE A 266 18.16 -17.51 -16.26
C ILE A 266 18.88 -16.46 -17.11
N PHE A 267 19.37 -16.88 -18.27
CA PHE A 267 20.00 -15.99 -19.24
C PHE A 267 19.02 -15.68 -20.38
N LEU A 268 18.96 -14.41 -20.78
CA LEU A 268 18.31 -13.97 -22.02
C LEU A 268 19.40 -13.60 -23.03
N ASN A 269 19.32 -14.11 -24.26
CA ASN A 269 20.16 -13.65 -25.35
C ASN A 269 19.65 -12.28 -25.83
N THR A 270 20.32 -11.21 -25.42
CA THR A 270 19.97 -9.82 -25.78
C THR A 270 20.89 -9.31 -26.88
N THR A 271 20.31 -8.61 -27.86
CA THR A 271 21.06 -7.91 -28.90
C THR A 271 21.27 -6.45 -28.51
N SER A 272 22.52 -6.01 -28.48
CA SER A 272 22.94 -4.62 -28.27
C SER A 272 23.71 -4.10 -29.48
N GLU A 273 23.65 -2.79 -29.72
CA GLU A 273 24.44 -2.13 -30.74
C GLU A 273 25.72 -1.57 -30.12
N VAL A 274 26.87 -1.94 -30.69
CA VAL A 274 28.20 -1.50 -30.26
C VAL A 274 28.86 -0.80 -31.44
N SER A 275 29.33 0.43 -31.25
CA SER A 275 30.13 1.16 -32.22
C SER A 275 31.59 0.69 -32.17
N GLU A 276 32.06 0.01 -33.22
CA GLU A 276 33.48 -0.21 -33.47
C GLU A 276 33.99 0.87 -34.44
N GLU A 277 35.11 1.53 -34.13
CA GLU A 277 35.80 2.35 -35.13
C GLU A 277 36.67 1.45 -36.01
N VAL A 278 36.52 1.60 -37.33
CA VAL A 278 37.25 0.82 -38.34
C VAL A 278 38.02 1.76 -39.26
N GLU A 279 39.33 1.57 -39.35
CA GLU A 279 40.22 2.33 -40.24
C GLU A 279 39.94 1.99 -41.71
N ILE A 280 39.96 3.00 -42.58
CA ILE A 280 39.83 2.84 -44.03
C ILE A 280 41.24 2.72 -44.65
N GLU A 281 41.51 1.65 -45.41
CA GLU A 281 42.67 1.60 -46.32
C GLU A 281 42.34 2.45 -47.57
N ASP A 282 43.05 3.57 -47.76
CA ASP A 282 42.99 4.37 -49.00
C ASP A 282 43.58 3.56 -50.18
N GLY A 283 42.76 3.18 -51.18
CA GLY A 283 43.22 2.19 -52.18
C GLY A 283 42.47 1.99 -53.51
N GLU A 284 41.33 2.63 -53.79
CA GLU A 284 40.71 2.60 -55.14
C GLU A 284 40.30 4.02 -55.59
N GLU A 285 40.95 4.53 -56.64
CA GLU A 285 40.67 5.83 -57.28
C GLU A 285 39.56 5.74 -58.36
N GLU A 286 39.04 6.89 -58.76
CA GLU A 286 37.80 7.11 -59.52
C GLU A 286 37.88 6.81 -61.04
N GLU A 287 36.74 6.47 -61.66
CA GLU A 287 36.40 6.88 -63.05
C GLU A 287 34.87 7.16 -63.15
N ASP A 288 34.49 8.26 -63.81
CA ASP A 288 33.13 8.83 -63.82
C ASP A 288 32.10 8.10 -64.72
N ALA A 289 30.79 8.30 -64.45
CA ALA A 289 29.87 8.98 -65.39
C ALA A 289 28.42 9.14 -64.87
N GLU A 290 27.87 10.34 -65.14
CA GLU A 290 26.54 10.92 -64.87
C GLU A 290 25.29 10.02 -65.15
N GLY A 291 24.17 10.31 -64.45
CA GLY A 291 22.92 9.52 -64.56
C GLY A 291 21.57 10.14 -64.10
N ASP A 292 21.49 11.45 -63.87
CA ASP A 292 20.29 12.33 -63.94
C ASP A 292 18.88 11.81 -63.53
N SER A 293 18.32 12.32 -62.41
CA SER A 293 16.99 12.98 -62.41
C SER A 293 16.61 13.70 -61.09
N GLU A 294 15.95 14.85 -61.24
CA GLU A 294 15.08 15.60 -60.28
C GLU A 294 14.00 14.67 -59.65
N ASP A 295 13.23 14.96 -58.59
CA ASP A 295 12.74 16.18 -57.86
C ASP A 295 12.39 15.72 -56.38
N ASP A 296 11.78 16.38 -55.36
CA ASP A 296 11.00 17.62 -55.10
C ASP A 296 10.95 17.85 -53.54
N SER A 297 10.78 19.08 -53.02
CA SER A 297 10.53 19.55 -51.62
C SER A 297 11.60 19.33 -50.50
N GLU A 298 11.99 20.27 -49.60
CA GLU A 298 11.34 21.41 -48.87
C GLU A 298 10.55 21.01 -47.59
N ASP A 299 10.66 21.66 -46.41
CA ASP A 299 11.57 22.72 -45.88
C ASP A 299 11.54 22.76 -44.31
N ASP A 300 12.08 23.83 -43.69
CA ASP A 300 12.09 24.23 -42.25
C ASP A 300 13.02 23.38 -41.32
N ALA A 301 13.99 23.91 -40.54
CA ALA A 301 14.16 25.17 -39.78
C ALA A 301 13.36 25.20 -38.43
N GLU A 302 13.82 25.80 -37.32
CA GLU A 302 15.03 26.58 -37.00
C GLU A 302 15.30 26.55 -35.46
N ASP A 303 16.48 26.98 -35.00
CA ASP A 303 16.81 27.42 -33.61
C ASP A 303 16.68 26.42 -32.41
N SER A 304 17.31 26.61 -31.23
CA SER A 304 18.22 27.67 -30.73
C SER A 304 19.22 27.14 -29.68
N GLU A 305 20.36 27.82 -29.57
CA GLU A 305 21.16 28.27 -28.39
C GLU A 305 21.02 27.53 -27.03
N GLU A 306 22.13 27.06 -26.41
CA GLU A 306 22.84 27.65 -25.23
C GLU A 306 22.05 27.56 -23.89
N GLU A 307 22.62 27.39 -22.69
CA GLU A 307 23.93 27.81 -22.15
C GLU A 307 24.66 26.68 -21.37
N SER A 308 25.91 26.94 -20.95
CA SER A 308 26.68 26.09 -20.03
C SER A 308 27.59 26.91 -19.12
N GLU A 309 27.46 26.74 -17.79
CA GLU A 309 28.40 27.23 -16.77
C GLU A 309 28.69 26.05 -15.80
N GLU A 310 29.94 25.57 -15.72
CA GLU A 310 30.94 25.83 -14.65
C GLU A 310 30.76 24.89 -13.42
N GLU A 311 31.78 24.50 -12.64
CA GLU A 311 33.15 25.03 -12.42
C GLU A 311 34.09 23.89 -11.92
N GLU A 312 35.42 24.00 -12.15
CA GLU A 312 36.61 23.45 -11.40
C GLU A 312 36.65 22.00 -10.80
N SER A 313 37.79 21.33 -10.55
CA SER A 313 39.25 21.50 -10.76
C SER A 313 39.88 20.12 -11.15
N GLU A 314 41.20 19.83 -11.29
CA GLU A 314 42.47 20.48 -10.87
C GLU A 314 43.65 19.99 -11.76
N GLU A 315 44.84 20.58 -11.62
CA GLU A 315 46.01 20.38 -12.49
C GLU A 315 47.02 19.31 -11.98
N GLU A 316 47.70 18.58 -12.88
CA GLU A 316 49.11 18.18 -12.71
C GLU A 316 49.86 18.27 -14.07
N GLU A 317 51.14 18.67 -14.04
CA GLU A 317 51.95 19.03 -15.23
C GLU A 317 52.76 17.86 -15.84
N SER A 318 53.39 18.15 -16.99
CA SER A 318 54.61 17.53 -17.55
C SER A 318 54.45 16.24 -18.39
N GLU A 319 55.22 16.00 -19.47
CA GLU A 319 56.38 16.71 -20.07
C GLU A 319 56.17 16.93 -21.60
N GLU A 320 56.84 17.94 -22.19
CA GLU A 320 56.93 18.11 -23.65
C GLU A 320 58.07 17.26 -24.25
N GLU A 321 57.79 16.39 -25.22
CA GLU A 321 58.77 15.98 -26.25
C GLU A 321 58.15 16.13 -27.66
N ASP A 322 58.96 16.57 -28.62
CA ASP A 322 58.57 17.10 -29.93
C ASP A 322 59.09 16.22 -31.07
N SER A 323 58.20 15.45 -31.73
CA SER A 323 58.53 14.72 -32.96
C SER A 323 57.33 14.29 -33.81
N GLU A 324 57.32 14.80 -35.05
CA GLU A 324 56.87 14.16 -36.30
C GLU A 324 55.35 13.93 -36.53
N GLU A 325 54.88 14.39 -37.70
CA GLU A 325 53.53 14.15 -38.24
C GLU A 325 53.45 12.73 -38.81
N GLU A 326 52.62 11.86 -38.23
CA GLU A 326 52.18 10.60 -38.87
C GLU A 326 50.68 10.66 -39.22
N ASP A 327 50.34 10.21 -40.43
CA ASP A 327 48.96 10.16 -40.92
C ASP A 327 48.08 9.26 -40.03
N LYS A 328 47.07 9.86 -39.38
CA LYS A 328 45.98 9.09 -38.77
C LYS A 328 45.00 8.66 -39.86
N PRO A 329 44.76 7.34 -40.07
CA PRO A 329 43.77 6.88 -41.03
C PRO A 329 42.37 7.36 -40.61
N LYS A 330 41.51 7.61 -41.61
CA LYS A 330 40.11 7.98 -41.36
C LYS A 330 39.38 6.76 -40.79
N THR A 331 39.06 6.79 -39.50
CA THR A 331 38.14 5.81 -38.92
C THR A 331 36.71 6.12 -39.33
N LYS A 332 35.94 5.05 -39.60
CA LYS A 332 34.49 5.10 -39.73
C LYS A 332 33.88 4.35 -38.56
N THR A 333 32.99 5.00 -37.83
CA THR A 333 32.18 4.35 -36.80
C THR A 333 31.21 3.37 -37.47
N VAL A 334 31.37 2.08 -37.19
CA VAL A 334 30.50 1.00 -37.69
C VAL A 334 29.71 0.43 -36.53
N THR A 335 28.40 0.68 -36.54
CA THR A 335 27.47 0.09 -35.57
C THR A 335 27.29 -1.40 -35.84
N LYS A 336 27.61 -2.22 -34.85
CA LYS A 336 27.65 -3.68 -34.94
C LYS A 336 26.74 -4.28 -33.88
N THR A 337 25.73 -5.03 -34.30
CA THR A 337 24.85 -5.75 -33.37
C THR A 337 25.60 -6.94 -32.78
N VAL A 338 25.80 -6.94 -31.46
CA VAL A 338 26.38 -8.04 -30.70
C VAL A 338 25.28 -8.75 -29.91
N ALA A 339 25.32 -10.08 -29.89
CA ALA A 339 24.40 -10.90 -29.09
C ALA A 339 25.11 -11.39 -27.82
N GLU A 340 24.59 -11.03 -26.64
CA GLU A 340 25.13 -11.42 -25.34
C GLU A 340 24.13 -12.21 -24.48
N TRP A 341 24.62 -13.21 -23.74
CA TRP A 341 23.82 -13.97 -22.77
C TRP A 341 23.77 -13.24 -21.43
N LYS A 342 22.73 -12.43 -21.23
CA LYS A 342 22.56 -11.58 -20.06
C LYS A 342 21.81 -12.30 -18.93
N LEU A 343 22.42 -12.40 -17.74
CA LEU A 343 21.78 -12.94 -16.54
C LEU A 343 20.66 -12.00 -16.07
N LEU A 344 19.45 -12.54 -15.81
CA LEU A 344 18.28 -11.76 -15.41
C LEU A 344 17.84 -11.93 -13.94
N ASN A 345 18.37 -12.94 -13.22
CA ASN A 345 18.01 -13.25 -11.83
C ASN A 345 19.23 -13.33 -10.90
N ASP A 346 19.92 -12.21 -10.72
CA ASP A 346 21.06 -12.11 -9.79
C ASP A 346 20.63 -12.00 -8.31
N ASN A 347 19.35 -11.67 -8.05
CA ASN A 347 18.80 -11.47 -6.72
C ASN A 347 18.58 -12.79 -5.96
N LYS A 348 19.28 -12.95 -4.83
CA LYS A 348 19.20 -14.14 -3.98
C LYS A 348 17.90 -14.14 -3.17
N ALA A 349 17.27 -15.31 -3.07
CA ALA A 349 16.09 -15.54 -2.22
C ALA A 349 16.44 -15.61 -0.72
N ILE A 350 16.87 -14.47 -0.14
CA ILE A 350 17.42 -14.40 1.24
C ILE A 350 16.46 -14.87 2.33
N TRP A 351 15.15 -14.84 2.09
CA TRP A 351 14.12 -15.35 3.02
C TRP A 351 14.17 -16.87 3.21
N LEU A 352 14.92 -17.58 2.38
CA LEU A 352 15.09 -19.03 2.51
C LEU A 352 16.20 -19.41 3.50
N LYS A 353 17.22 -18.55 3.65
CA LYS A 353 18.30 -18.64 4.64
C LYS A 353 17.75 -18.47 6.07
N THR A 354 18.54 -18.81 7.10
CA THR A 354 18.24 -18.32 8.45
C THR A 354 18.58 -16.84 8.59
N PRO A 355 17.90 -16.06 9.45
CA PRO A 355 18.19 -14.63 9.61
C PRO A 355 19.63 -14.29 10.03
N SER A 356 20.36 -15.26 10.60
CA SER A 356 21.78 -15.19 11.00
C SER A 356 22.78 -15.44 9.86
N GLU A 357 22.32 -15.84 8.67
CA GLU A 357 23.14 -16.11 7.48
C GLU A 357 22.96 -15.03 6.39
N VAL A 358 22.26 -13.94 6.72
CA VAL A 358 21.99 -12.80 5.84
C VAL A 358 22.69 -11.56 6.41
N THR A 359 23.47 -10.85 5.60
CA THR A 359 24.11 -9.59 5.99
C THR A 359 23.15 -8.41 5.85
N GLU A 360 23.45 -7.28 6.51
CA GLU A 360 22.66 -6.05 6.37
C GLU A 360 22.62 -5.59 4.88
N GLU A 361 23.76 -5.63 4.20
CA GLU A 361 23.88 -5.39 2.75
C GLU A 361 22.95 -6.28 1.91
N GLU A 362 22.81 -7.57 2.25
CA GLU A 362 21.91 -8.48 1.55
C GLU A 362 20.44 -8.10 1.78
N TYR A 363 20.06 -7.62 2.97
CA TYR A 363 18.72 -7.05 3.20
C TYR A 363 18.51 -5.74 2.43
N MET A 364 19.50 -4.84 2.38
CA MET A 364 19.37 -3.56 1.67
C MET A 364 19.28 -3.77 0.16
N LYS A 365 20.15 -4.58 -0.45
CA LYS A 365 20.03 -4.93 -1.89
C LYS A 365 18.68 -5.60 -2.18
N PHE A 366 18.24 -6.52 -1.33
CA PHE A 366 16.94 -7.18 -1.51
C PHE A 366 15.76 -6.22 -1.38
N TYR A 367 15.83 -5.24 -0.47
CA TYR A 367 14.84 -4.18 -0.39
C TYR A 367 14.80 -3.40 -1.72
N LYS A 368 15.93 -2.89 -2.22
CA LYS A 368 15.99 -2.13 -3.48
C LYS A 368 15.33 -2.89 -4.64
N ALA A 369 15.70 -4.16 -4.82
CA ALA A 369 15.13 -5.05 -5.81
C ALA A 369 13.60 -5.23 -5.71
N VAL A 370 13.09 -5.61 -4.52
CA VAL A 370 11.66 -5.84 -4.32
C VAL A 370 10.84 -4.54 -4.35
N SER A 371 11.44 -3.42 -3.94
CA SER A 371 10.76 -2.15 -3.71
C SER A 371 10.84 -1.14 -4.85
N LYS A 372 11.71 -1.40 -5.85
CA LYS A 372 12.03 -0.55 -7.01
C LYS A 372 12.39 0.89 -6.63
N THR A 373 13.29 1.06 -5.66
CA THR A 373 13.90 2.35 -5.30
C THR A 373 15.36 2.16 -4.87
N GLU A 374 16.18 3.22 -5.02
CA GLU A 374 17.55 3.28 -4.52
C GLU A 374 17.65 3.73 -3.05
N GLU A 375 16.52 4.11 -2.43
CA GLU A 375 16.44 4.36 -0.99
C GLU A 375 16.68 3.07 -0.17
N GLU A 376 17.17 3.23 1.06
CA GLU A 376 17.25 2.13 2.05
C GLU A 376 16.01 2.09 2.95
N PRO A 377 15.61 0.90 3.46
CA PRO A 377 14.46 0.77 4.35
C PRO A 377 14.79 1.30 5.75
N LEU A 378 13.80 1.94 6.40
CA LEU A 378 13.94 2.47 7.75
C LEU A 378 14.20 1.37 8.80
N THR A 379 13.59 0.20 8.58
CA THR A 379 13.80 -1.03 9.35
C THR A 379 13.16 -2.23 8.63
N TYR A 380 13.52 -3.45 9.02
CA TYR A 380 12.98 -4.69 8.48
C TYR A 380 12.74 -5.77 9.55
N SER A 381 12.00 -6.81 9.18
CA SER A 381 11.77 -7.98 10.02
C SER A 381 11.68 -9.26 9.18
N HIS A 382 12.73 -10.08 9.26
CA HIS A 382 12.79 -11.43 8.70
C HIS A 382 12.36 -12.46 9.75
N PHE A 383 11.39 -13.33 9.43
CA PHE A 383 10.97 -14.41 10.31
C PHE A 383 10.38 -15.63 9.57
N LYS A 384 10.59 -16.82 10.12
CA LYS A 384 9.73 -17.99 9.88
C LYS A 384 8.55 -17.96 10.85
N ALA A 385 7.38 -18.40 10.39
CA ALA A 385 6.20 -18.60 11.21
C ALA A 385 5.70 -20.05 11.09
N GLU A 386 5.44 -20.70 12.23
CA GLU A 386 5.17 -22.16 12.31
C GLU A 386 3.79 -22.46 12.91
N GLY A 387 3.34 -23.72 12.87
CA GLY A 387 2.00 -24.17 13.32
C GLY A 387 1.05 -24.44 12.15
N ASP A 388 -0.26 -24.19 12.33
CA ASP A 388 -1.35 -24.47 11.35
C ASP A 388 -1.10 -23.96 9.91
N VAL A 389 -0.21 -22.97 9.77
CA VAL A 389 0.30 -22.47 8.49
C VAL A 389 1.77 -22.16 8.66
N GLU A 390 2.61 -22.82 7.87
CA GLU A 390 4.03 -22.51 7.77
C GLU A 390 4.31 -21.54 6.62
N PHE A 391 5.07 -20.49 6.90
CA PHE A 391 5.57 -19.54 5.91
C PHE A 391 6.83 -18.83 6.40
N LYS A 392 7.58 -18.26 5.46
CA LYS A 392 8.71 -17.34 5.70
C LYS A 392 8.30 -15.97 5.17
N ALA A 393 8.72 -14.89 5.84
CA ALA A 393 8.42 -13.53 5.40
C ALA A 393 9.57 -12.59 5.74
N ILE A 394 9.74 -11.57 4.89
CA ILE A 394 10.52 -10.38 5.19
C ILE A 394 9.61 -9.17 4.95
N LEU A 395 9.43 -8.37 5.99
CA LEU A 395 8.69 -7.11 5.94
C LEU A 395 9.68 -5.95 6.06
N TYR A 396 9.43 -4.88 5.31
CA TYR A 396 10.21 -3.65 5.30
C TYR A 396 9.30 -2.44 5.56
N ILE A 397 9.83 -1.44 6.26
CA ILE A 397 9.23 -0.11 6.32
C ILE A 397 10.03 0.82 5.39
N PRO A 398 9.43 1.43 4.35
CA PRO A 398 10.11 2.45 3.54
C PRO A 398 10.46 3.69 4.40
N PRO A 399 11.51 4.45 4.06
CA PRO A 399 11.92 5.63 4.83
C PRO A 399 10.93 6.78 4.69
N THR A 400 10.29 6.88 3.53
CA THR A 400 9.31 7.90 3.16
C THR A 400 7.94 7.26 2.93
N ALA A 401 6.87 8.01 3.18
CA ALA A 401 5.53 7.60 2.80
C ALA A 401 5.29 7.94 1.32
N PRO A 402 4.73 7.01 0.50
CA PRO A 402 4.26 7.34 -0.84
C PRO A 402 3.27 8.52 -0.80
N TYR A 403 3.37 9.45 -1.75
CA TYR A 403 2.50 10.63 -1.82
C TYR A 403 1.01 10.24 -1.83
N ASP A 404 0.70 9.15 -2.54
CA ASP A 404 -0.61 8.55 -2.73
C ASP A 404 -0.95 7.47 -1.69
N LEU A 405 -0.30 7.45 -0.50
CA LEU A 405 -0.55 6.44 0.53
C LEU A 405 -1.99 6.47 1.09
N PHE A 406 -2.59 7.66 1.16
CA PHE A 406 -3.95 7.86 1.67
C PHE A 406 -4.98 8.13 0.55
N ASP A 407 -4.51 8.35 -0.68
CA ASP A 407 -5.38 8.52 -1.85
C ASP A 407 -6.07 7.19 -2.17
N ASN A 408 -7.39 7.23 -2.32
CA ASN A 408 -8.23 6.03 -2.46
C ASN A 408 -7.91 4.93 -1.42
N TYR A 409 -7.62 5.31 -0.16
CA TYR A 409 -7.18 4.44 0.95
C TYR A 409 -7.83 3.05 1.02
N TYR A 410 -9.15 2.94 0.77
CA TYR A 410 -9.87 1.65 0.82
C TYR A 410 -9.65 0.75 -0.41
N ALA A 411 -9.21 1.28 -1.55
CA ALA A 411 -8.94 0.54 -2.78
C ALA A 411 -7.48 0.07 -2.89
N LYS A 412 -6.53 0.80 -2.30
CA LYS A 412 -5.09 0.53 -2.46
C LYS A 412 -4.62 -0.71 -1.68
N ALA A 413 -3.92 -1.61 -2.35
CA ALA A 413 -3.30 -2.79 -1.75
C ALA A 413 -1.96 -2.48 -1.06
N ALA A 414 -1.47 -3.41 -0.25
CA ALA A 414 -0.12 -3.36 0.31
C ALA A 414 0.89 -3.96 -0.66
N ALA A 415 2.11 -3.41 -0.71
CA ALA A 415 3.18 -3.85 -1.62
C ALA A 415 3.89 -5.13 -1.12
N LEU A 416 3.11 -6.20 -0.89
CA LEU A 416 3.57 -7.51 -0.40
C LEU A 416 3.42 -8.58 -1.48
N LYS A 417 4.53 -8.92 -2.17
CA LYS A 417 4.54 -10.01 -3.17
C LYS A 417 4.28 -11.35 -2.46
N LEU A 418 3.24 -12.08 -2.85
CA LEU A 418 2.99 -13.45 -2.38
C LEU A 418 3.71 -14.47 -3.26
N TYR A 419 4.47 -15.34 -2.61
CA TYR A 419 5.07 -16.54 -3.19
C TYR A 419 4.46 -17.81 -2.57
N VAL A 420 4.41 -18.88 -3.35
CA VAL A 420 4.12 -20.23 -2.86
C VAL A 420 5.15 -21.18 -3.46
N ARG A 421 5.99 -21.77 -2.60
CA ARG A 421 7.18 -22.53 -2.99
C ARG A 421 8.07 -21.73 -3.95
N ARG A 422 8.35 -20.47 -3.60
CA ARG A 422 9.18 -19.54 -4.40
C ARG A 422 8.60 -19.10 -5.75
N VAL A 423 7.42 -19.57 -6.16
CA VAL A 423 6.73 -19.09 -7.37
C VAL A 423 5.88 -17.88 -7.03
N PHE A 424 6.05 -16.78 -7.79
CA PHE A 424 5.22 -15.58 -7.63
C PHE A 424 3.76 -15.88 -8.03
N ILE A 425 2.83 -15.53 -7.13
CA ILE A 425 1.39 -15.74 -7.30
C ILE A 425 0.72 -14.43 -7.72
N SER A 426 0.83 -13.40 -6.87
CA SER A 426 0.35 -12.03 -7.09
C SER A 426 0.82 -11.12 -5.94
N ASP A 427 0.88 -9.82 -6.19
CA ASP A 427 1.13 -8.72 -5.25
C ASP A 427 -0.15 -7.93 -4.92
N GLU A 428 -1.28 -8.21 -5.57
CA GLU A 428 -2.58 -7.54 -5.37
C GLU A 428 -3.38 -8.10 -4.15
N PHE A 429 -2.71 -8.75 -3.20
CA PHE A 429 -3.38 -9.44 -2.09
C PHE A 429 -3.74 -8.53 -0.92
N ASP A 430 -4.83 -7.80 -1.11
CA ASP A 430 -5.52 -6.94 -0.13
C ASP A 430 -5.79 -7.59 1.24
N ASP A 431 -5.84 -8.93 1.29
CA ASP A 431 -6.13 -9.69 2.50
C ASP A 431 -4.90 -10.04 3.37
N LEU A 432 -3.66 -9.78 2.92
CA LEU A 432 -2.45 -10.12 3.70
C LEU A 432 -2.19 -9.21 4.90
N VAL A 433 -2.57 -7.93 4.84
CA VAL A 433 -2.47 -6.94 5.93
C VAL A 433 -3.73 -6.06 6.00
N PRO A 434 -4.00 -5.35 7.10
CA PRO A 434 -5.03 -4.30 7.14
C PRO A 434 -4.54 -3.04 6.40
N LYS A 435 -5.47 -2.21 5.92
CA LYS A 435 -5.16 -1.00 5.14
C LYS A 435 -4.25 -0.01 5.88
N TYR A 436 -4.34 0.07 7.22
CA TYR A 436 -3.43 0.90 8.03
C TYR A 436 -1.96 0.45 8.03
N LEU A 437 -1.63 -0.69 7.40
CA LEU A 437 -0.27 -1.19 7.17
C LEU A 437 0.05 -1.35 5.67
N SER A 438 -0.69 -0.67 4.77
CA SER A 438 -0.48 -0.73 3.31
C SER A 438 0.90 -0.23 2.87
N PHE A 439 1.55 0.62 3.67
CA PHE A 439 2.91 1.11 3.43
C PHE A 439 4.00 0.04 3.56
N LEU A 440 3.70 -1.14 4.13
CA LEU A 440 4.68 -2.21 4.25
C LEU A 440 5.03 -2.78 2.87
N LYS A 441 6.34 -2.77 2.54
CA LYS A 441 6.89 -3.47 1.39
C LYS A 441 7.45 -4.84 1.83
N GLY A 442 7.56 -5.79 0.91
CA GLY A 442 8.25 -7.06 1.17
C GLY A 442 7.58 -8.28 0.57
N ILE A 443 7.79 -9.43 1.21
CA ILE A 443 7.43 -10.74 0.65
C ILE A 443 6.89 -11.72 1.70
N VAL A 444 6.09 -12.68 1.23
CA VAL A 444 5.59 -13.82 2.02
C VAL A 444 5.67 -15.08 1.16
N ASP A 445 6.39 -16.12 1.59
CA ASP A 445 6.51 -17.40 0.89
C ASP A 445 6.02 -18.55 1.76
N SER A 446 5.11 -19.39 1.25
CA SER A 446 4.53 -20.52 1.99
C SER A 446 4.51 -21.79 1.16
N ASP A 447 5.07 -22.88 1.70
CA ASP A 447 5.09 -24.18 1.04
C ASP A 447 3.74 -24.93 1.12
N THR A 448 2.83 -24.45 1.98
CA THR A 448 1.60 -25.15 2.41
C THR A 448 0.29 -24.56 1.88
N LEU A 449 0.31 -23.41 1.19
CA LEU A 449 -0.91 -22.80 0.66
C LEU A 449 -1.47 -23.58 -0.54
N PRO A 450 -2.79 -23.90 -0.57
CA PRO A 450 -3.41 -24.55 -1.72
C PRO A 450 -3.62 -23.57 -2.87
N LEU A 451 -2.84 -23.74 -3.94
CA LEU A 451 -3.02 -22.98 -5.19
C LEU A 451 -4.28 -23.39 -5.94
N ASN A 452 -4.87 -22.45 -6.69
CA ASN A 452 -5.78 -22.81 -7.78
C ASN A 452 -4.99 -23.35 -8.98
N VAL A 453 -5.70 -23.85 -10.00
CA VAL A 453 -5.07 -24.49 -11.16
C VAL A 453 -4.35 -23.47 -12.08
N SER A 454 -4.77 -22.19 -12.10
CA SER A 454 -4.07 -21.14 -12.86
C SER A 454 -2.84 -20.56 -12.15
N ARG A 455 -2.66 -20.85 -10.86
CA ARG A 455 -1.70 -20.24 -9.92
C ARG A 455 -1.78 -18.71 -9.80
N GLU A 456 -2.82 -18.06 -10.31
CA GLU A 456 -3.02 -16.60 -10.24
C GLU A 456 -3.79 -16.18 -8.97
N MET A 457 -4.64 -17.07 -8.43
CA MET A 457 -5.53 -16.74 -7.32
C MET A 457 -5.50 -17.83 -6.25
N LEU A 458 -5.40 -17.43 -4.99
CA LEU A 458 -5.62 -18.36 -3.89
C LEU A 458 -7.09 -18.74 -3.79
N GLN A 459 -7.37 -20.02 -3.51
CA GLN A 459 -8.67 -20.41 -3.00
C GLN A 459 -8.87 -19.77 -1.61
N GLN A 460 -10.07 -19.28 -1.29
CA GLN A 460 -10.34 -18.61 -0.01
C GLN A 460 -10.17 -19.56 1.18
N HIS A 461 -8.96 -19.62 1.71
CA HIS A 461 -8.56 -20.57 2.75
C HIS A 461 -8.43 -19.90 4.12
N SER A 462 -8.74 -20.64 5.19
CA SER A 462 -8.62 -20.17 6.57
C SER A 462 -7.21 -19.70 6.92
N SER A 463 -6.19 -20.30 6.28
CA SER A 463 -4.77 -19.96 6.43
C SER A 463 -4.46 -18.47 6.27
N LEU A 464 -5.12 -17.77 5.34
CA LEU A 464 -4.87 -16.35 5.10
C LEU A 464 -5.17 -15.48 6.32
N LYS A 465 -6.19 -15.83 7.11
CA LYS A 465 -6.52 -15.13 8.36
C LYS A 465 -5.48 -15.38 9.46
N THR A 466 -4.80 -16.52 9.42
CA THR A 466 -3.67 -16.85 10.30
C THR A 466 -2.38 -16.15 9.86
N ILE A 467 -2.12 -16.08 8.54
CA ILE A 467 -1.03 -15.30 7.93
C ILE A 467 -1.19 -13.81 8.29
N LYS A 468 -2.35 -13.18 8.00
CA LYS A 468 -2.66 -11.78 8.34
C LYS A 468 -2.39 -11.47 9.82
N LYS A 469 -2.85 -12.31 10.73
CA LYS A 469 -2.59 -12.15 12.19
C LYS A 469 -1.11 -12.23 12.56
N LYS A 470 -0.36 -13.15 11.95
CA LYS A 470 1.09 -13.31 12.18
C LYS A 470 1.89 -12.13 11.59
N LEU A 471 1.55 -11.67 10.39
CA LEU A 471 2.13 -10.49 9.74
C LEU A 471 1.88 -9.22 10.56
N VAL A 472 0.62 -8.91 10.91
CA VAL A 472 0.26 -7.75 11.75
C VAL A 472 0.96 -7.81 13.11
N ARG A 473 1.08 -9.00 13.71
CA ARG A 473 1.82 -9.14 14.95
C ARG A 473 3.29 -8.71 14.76
N LYS A 474 3.98 -9.29 13.78
CA LYS A 474 5.40 -9.01 13.52
C LYS A 474 5.67 -7.59 13.04
N ALA A 475 4.79 -7.00 12.24
CA ALA A 475 4.89 -5.59 11.85
C ALA A 475 4.81 -4.65 13.06
N LEU A 476 3.86 -4.88 13.97
CA LEU A 476 3.73 -4.07 15.18
C LEU A 476 4.84 -4.35 16.21
N ASP A 477 5.41 -5.57 16.25
CA ASP A 477 6.59 -5.88 17.05
C ASP A 477 7.86 -5.20 16.46
N MET A 478 7.99 -5.11 15.13
CA MET A 478 9.05 -4.38 14.41
C MET A 478 8.97 -2.87 14.67
N ILE A 479 7.79 -2.27 14.52
CA ILE A 479 7.55 -0.85 14.80
C ILE A 479 7.78 -0.55 16.30
N ARG A 480 7.50 -1.51 17.20
CA ARG A 480 7.82 -1.35 18.64
C ARG A 480 9.32 -1.43 18.92
N LYS A 481 10.09 -2.27 18.21
CA LYS A 481 11.55 -2.36 18.36
C LYS A 481 12.21 -0.99 18.13
N ILE A 482 11.97 -0.36 16.98
CA ILE A 482 12.51 0.98 16.68
C ILE A 482 12.00 2.06 17.65
N ALA A 483 10.84 1.84 18.30
CA ALA A 483 10.28 2.75 19.32
C ALA A 483 10.86 2.57 20.73
N GLU A 484 11.64 1.50 20.96
CA GLU A 484 12.35 1.18 22.21
C GLU A 484 13.89 1.26 22.05
N GLU A 485 14.38 1.24 20.81
CA GLU A 485 15.73 1.67 20.46
C GLU A 485 15.96 3.11 20.92
N LYS A 486 17.12 3.34 21.53
CA LYS A 486 17.57 4.68 21.90
C LYS A 486 18.13 5.40 20.66
N PRO A 487 18.32 6.72 20.71
CA PRO A 487 19.48 7.30 20.04
C PRO A 487 20.74 6.69 20.66
N GLU A 488 21.21 5.60 20.07
CA GLU A 488 22.64 5.31 20.04
C GLU A 488 23.21 6.31 19.03
N ASP A 489 24.33 6.97 19.37
CA ASP A 489 25.02 7.82 18.41
C ASP A 489 25.38 6.94 17.20
N ASP A 490 25.07 7.39 15.96
CA ASP A 490 25.65 6.71 14.79
C ASP A 490 27.16 7.00 14.80
N GLU A 491 27.93 6.19 15.52
CA GLU A 491 29.29 5.87 15.15
C GLU A 491 29.21 5.14 13.81
N GLU A 492 29.21 5.93 12.74
CA GLU A 492 29.75 5.51 11.45
C GLU A 492 31.03 4.71 11.68
N GLU A 493 31.24 3.64 10.90
CA GLU A 493 32.35 2.72 11.11
C GLU A 493 33.72 3.42 11.00
N LYS A 494 34.21 3.91 12.14
CA LYS A 494 35.54 4.47 12.30
C LYS A 494 36.55 3.37 12.02
N LYS A 495 37.03 3.35 10.78
CA LYS A 495 38.24 2.63 10.36
C LYS A 495 39.31 2.86 11.43
N GLU A 496 39.92 1.79 11.91
CA GLU A 496 40.94 1.85 12.97
C GLU A 496 42.12 2.73 12.52
N GLY A 497 42.15 3.99 12.97
CA GLY A 497 42.96 5.03 12.34
C GLY A 497 43.06 6.31 13.16
N GLU A 498 43.87 6.24 14.22
CA GLU A 498 44.34 7.34 15.06
C GLU A 498 43.27 8.07 15.90
N ALA A 499 43.70 8.52 17.08
CA ALA A 499 42.91 9.33 17.99
C ALA A 499 43.61 10.67 18.18
N ASP A 500 42.84 11.74 18.37
CA ASP A 500 43.16 12.76 19.37
C ASP A 500 41.92 13.60 19.71
N GLU A 501 42.06 14.46 20.72
CA GLU A 501 40.94 15.06 21.48
C GLU A 501 40.17 16.14 20.70
N ALA A 502 38.89 15.91 20.42
CA ALA A 502 37.95 16.93 19.89
C ALA A 502 36.62 16.92 20.67
N GLU A 503 36.38 18.01 21.39
CA GLU A 503 35.37 18.25 22.43
C GLU A 503 33.89 17.99 22.07
N GLU A 504 33.10 17.76 23.12
CA GLU A 504 31.63 17.73 23.17
C GLU A 504 30.95 18.83 22.33
N LYS A 505 30.47 18.49 21.12
CA LYS A 505 29.64 19.38 20.29
C LYS A 505 28.36 18.69 19.80
N LYS A 506 27.30 18.87 20.58
CA LYS A 506 25.87 18.76 20.20
C LYS A 506 25.47 17.54 19.34
N SER A 507 25.13 16.44 20.01
CA SER A 507 24.26 15.39 19.44
C SER A 507 22.76 15.74 19.53
N GLU A 508 22.41 17.03 19.49
CA GLU A 508 21.05 17.52 19.79
C GLU A 508 20.04 17.37 18.63
N ASP A 509 20.51 17.24 17.38
CA ASP A 509 19.67 17.35 16.17
C ASP A 509 19.53 16.05 15.33
N LYS A 510 20.10 14.92 15.76
CA LYS A 510 19.95 13.63 15.05
C LYS A 510 18.58 12.99 15.32
N GLU A 511 17.66 13.15 14.38
CA GLU A 511 16.32 12.54 14.42
C GLU A 511 16.36 11.00 14.46
N THR A 512 15.70 10.40 15.46
CA THR A 512 15.68 8.94 15.63
C THR A 512 14.92 8.22 14.51
N LYS A 513 15.23 6.93 14.30
CA LYS A 513 14.47 6.06 13.36
C LYS A 513 12.97 6.06 13.66
N TYR A 514 12.56 6.25 14.91
CA TYR A 514 11.16 6.30 15.28
C TYR A 514 10.47 7.64 15.05
N GLU A 515 11.18 8.75 15.15
CA GLU A 515 10.64 10.07 14.79
C GLU A 515 10.43 10.16 13.27
N LYS A 516 11.38 9.64 12.48
CA LYS A 516 11.23 9.47 11.02
C LYS A 516 10.01 8.60 10.69
N PHE A 517 9.86 7.46 11.37
CA PHE A 517 8.67 6.61 11.25
C PHE A 517 7.37 7.36 11.59
N TRP A 518 7.36 8.14 12.67
CA TRP A 518 6.16 8.83 13.14
C TRP A 518 5.75 9.99 12.21
N LYS A 519 6.71 10.74 11.66
CA LYS A 519 6.45 11.77 10.64
C LYS A 519 5.79 11.17 9.39
N ALA A 520 6.33 10.06 8.88
CA ALA A 520 5.81 9.42 7.67
C ALA A 520 4.50 8.64 7.90
N PHE A 521 4.39 7.86 8.98
CA PHE A 521 3.34 6.84 9.16
C PHE A 521 2.49 7.01 10.44
N GLY A 522 2.70 8.07 11.23
CA GLY A 522 1.90 8.32 12.45
C GLY A 522 0.39 8.38 12.18
N LYS A 523 -0.02 8.97 11.05
CA LYS A 523 -1.42 8.95 10.58
C LYS A 523 -1.95 7.53 10.35
N ALA A 524 -1.12 6.62 9.85
CA ALA A 524 -1.50 5.21 9.66
C ALA A 524 -1.65 4.47 11.01
N ILE A 525 -0.79 4.74 12.00
CA ILE A 525 -1.00 4.21 13.37
C ILE A 525 -2.31 4.74 13.98
N LYS A 526 -2.63 6.03 13.77
CA LYS A 526 -3.90 6.65 14.20
C LYS A 526 -5.13 6.00 13.51
N LEU A 527 -5.05 5.67 12.23
CA LEU A 527 -6.07 4.86 11.53
C LEU A 527 -6.20 3.45 12.12
N GLY A 528 -5.07 2.79 12.43
CA GLY A 528 -5.06 1.48 13.08
C GLY A 528 -5.79 1.44 14.42
N ILE A 529 -5.71 2.51 15.23
CA ILE A 529 -6.50 2.63 16.47
C ILE A 529 -8.01 2.60 16.18
N ILE A 530 -8.44 3.26 15.11
CA ILE A 530 -9.86 3.35 14.71
C ILE A 530 -10.32 1.97 14.21
N GLU A 531 -9.60 1.39 13.24
CA GLU A 531 -10.02 0.19 12.50
C GLU A 531 -9.77 -1.13 13.26
N ASP A 532 -8.62 -1.28 13.92
CA ASP A 532 -8.18 -2.55 14.52
C ASP A 532 -8.35 -2.57 16.04
N ALA A 533 -9.59 -2.76 16.45
CA ALA A 533 -9.97 -3.01 17.84
C ALA A 533 -9.24 -4.21 18.48
N SER A 534 -8.62 -5.12 17.69
CA SER A 534 -7.90 -6.29 18.21
C SER A 534 -6.43 -6.01 18.55
N ASN A 535 -5.80 -5.05 17.88
CA ASN A 535 -4.44 -4.58 18.18
C ASN A 535 -4.39 -3.21 18.88
N ARG A 536 -5.54 -2.53 19.09
CA ARG A 536 -5.64 -1.18 19.68
C ARG A 536 -4.73 -0.93 20.88
N THR A 537 -4.62 -1.85 21.83
CA THR A 537 -3.73 -1.71 23.01
C THR A 537 -2.24 -1.72 22.66
N ARG A 538 -1.84 -2.48 21.63
CA ARG A 538 -0.45 -2.50 21.12
C ARG A 538 -0.17 -1.22 20.31
N LEU A 539 -1.11 -0.83 19.46
CA LEU A 539 -1.06 0.42 18.68
C LEU A 539 -1.01 1.67 19.57
N ALA A 540 -1.70 1.69 20.71
CA ALA A 540 -1.67 2.83 21.63
C ALA A 540 -0.27 3.09 22.23
N LYS A 541 0.52 2.03 22.43
CA LYS A 541 1.93 2.11 22.85
C LYS A 541 2.88 2.61 21.73
N LEU A 542 2.35 2.77 20.51
CA LEU A 542 3.02 3.34 19.33
C LEU A 542 2.52 4.75 18.99
N LEU A 543 1.77 5.41 19.88
CA LEU A 543 1.37 6.80 19.70
C LEU A 543 2.45 7.74 20.26
N ARG A 544 2.60 8.91 19.63
CA ARG A 544 3.49 10.00 20.07
C ARG A 544 2.80 11.35 19.91
N PHE A 545 3.00 12.22 20.89
CA PHE A 545 2.33 13.53 20.98
C PHE A 545 3.26 14.58 21.59
N TYR A 546 2.96 15.85 21.35
CA TYR A 546 3.51 16.95 22.13
C TYR A 546 2.67 17.17 23.39
N THR A 547 3.28 17.67 24.47
CA THR A 547 2.56 17.95 25.72
C THR A 547 3.01 19.25 26.36
N SER A 548 2.25 19.76 27.32
CA SER A 548 2.59 20.94 28.14
C SER A 548 3.77 20.75 29.11
N GLN A 549 4.55 19.68 28.94
CA GLN A 549 5.83 19.40 29.62
C GLN A 549 6.91 18.95 28.60
N SER A 550 6.56 18.89 27.31
CA SER A 550 7.35 18.35 26.20
C SER A 550 6.83 19.00 24.91
N GLU A 551 7.05 20.32 24.78
CA GLU A 551 6.41 21.12 23.73
C GLU A 551 7.09 20.95 22.37
N ASP A 552 8.41 20.78 22.36
CA ASP A 552 9.23 20.65 21.14
C ASP A 552 9.68 19.20 20.88
N LYS A 553 9.39 18.29 21.83
CA LYS A 553 9.74 16.87 21.76
C LYS A 553 8.52 15.96 21.86
N LEU A 554 8.48 14.94 21.00
CA LEU A 554 7.45 13.91 21.02
C LEU A 554 7.62 12.96 22.22
N THR A 555 6.53 12.69 22.93
CA THR A 555 6.47 11.75 24.07
C THR A 555 5.31 10.76 23.92
N SER A 556 5.45 9.59 24.54
CA SER A 556 4.50 8.48 24.51
C SER A 556 3.48 8.53 25.65
N LEU A 557 2.41 7.73 25.51
CA LEU A 557 1.44 7.52 26.59
C LEU A 557 2.06 6.84 27.82
N GLU A 558 3.08 6.00 27.65
CA GLU A 558 3.75 5.30 28.76
C GLU A 558 4.58 6.29 29.60
N GLU A 559 5.29 7.20 28.94
CA GLU A 559 6.03 8.29 29.59
C GLU A 559 5.09 9.29 30.26
N TYR A 560 3.98 9.69 29.62
CA TYR A 560 2.94 10.50 30.26
C TYR A 560 2.45 9.82 31.54
N VAL A 561 2.11 8.52 31.47
CA VAL A 561 1.65 7.75 32.64
C VAL A 561 2.72 7.69 33.74
N SER A 562 4.01 7.62 33.41
CA SER A 562 5.09 7.69 34.41
C SER A 562 5.22 9.06 35.10
N ARG A 563 4.78 10.14 34.45
CA ARG A 563 4.77 11.52 34.98
C ARG A 563 3.46 11.90 35.68
N MET A 564 2.43 11.05 35.63
CA MET A 564 1.14 11.32 36.28
C MET A 564 1.27 11.49 37.79
N LYS A 565 0.49 12.43 38.34
CA LYS A 565 0.49 12.74 39.77
C LYS A 565 -0.13 11.63 40.60
N GLU A 566 0.29 11.53 41.87
CA GLU A 566 -0.39 10.68 42.86
C GLU A 566 -1.89 11.06 42.94
N GLY A 567 -2.77 10.06 42.85
CA GLY A 567 -4.21 10.26 42.78
C GLY A 567 -4.77 10.69 41.40
N GLN A 568 -3.93 10.89 40.37
CA GLN A 568 -4.40 11.21 39.02
C GLN A 568 -5.00 9.96 38.34
N THR A 569 -6.27 10.08 37.96
CA THR A 569 -7.08 8.99 37.37
C THR A 569 -7.32 9.17 35.87
N HIS A 570 -7.03 10.34 35.32
CA HIS A 570 -7.31 10.68 33.92
C HIS A 570 -6.06 11.21 33.21
N ILE A 571 -5.92 10.85 31.93
CA ILE A 571 -5.00 11.46 30.97
C ILE A 571 -5.73 12.65 30.36
N TYR A 572 -5.20 13.85 30.54
CA TYR A 572 -5.82 15.07 30.02
C TYR A 572 -5.33 15.35 28.60
N TYR A 573 -6.23 15.81 27.73
CA TYR A 573 -5.88 16.26 26.40
C TYR A 573 -6.72 17.46 25.95
N LEU A 574 -6.24 18.20 24.95
CA LEU A 574 -7.02 19.17 24.19
C LEU A 574 -6.73 19.00 22.70
N ALA A 575 -7.76 19.12 21.87
CA ALA A 575 -7.66 19.09 20.41
C ALA A 575 -8.10 20.42 19.81
N GLY A 576 -7.33 20.95 18.88
CA GLY A 576 -7.55 22.24 18.23
C GLY A 576 -7.19 22.25 16.75
N ALA A 577 -7.06 23.45 16.18
CA ALA A 577 -6.69 23.68 14.79
C ALA A 577 -5.18 23.86 14.57
N SER A 578 -4.45 24.33 15.58
CA SER A 578 -2.99 24.51 15.55
C SER A 578 -2.38 24.30 16.94
N MET A 579 -1.03 24.31 17.02
CA MET A 579 -0.32 24.22 18.29
C MET A 579 -0.57 25.46 19.18
N ASP A 580 -0.62 26.66 18.58
CA ASP A 580 -0.84 27.91 19.32
C ASP A 580 -2.27 28.03 19.86
N ASP A 581 -3.26 27.55 19.09
CA ASP A 581 -4.67 27.44 19.49
C ASP A 581 -4.81 26.58 20.76
N VAL A 582 -4.21 25.38 20.79
CA VAL A 582 -4.27 24.53 21.99
C VAL A 582 -3.43 25.06 23.14
N LYS A 583 -2.21 25.59 22.91
CA LYS A 583 -1.35 26.16 23.98
C LYS A 583 -1.97 27.39 24.63
N GLY A 584 -2.59 28.27 23.84
CA GLY A 584 -3.25 29.50 24.33
C GLY A 584 -4.63 29.29 24.95
N SER A 585 -5.23 28.10 24.79
CA SER A 585 -6.64 27.88 25.13
C SER A 585 -6.95 28.00 26.63
N PRO A 586 -7.98 28.76 27.05
CA PRO A 586 -8.33 28.88 28.45
C PRO A 586 -8.96 27.61 29.07
N PHE A 587 -9.21 26.57 28.27
CA PHE A 587 -9.51 25.23 28.82
C PHE A 587 -8.37 24.69 29.71
N LEU A 588 -7.13 25.14 29.47
CA LEU A 588 -5.93 24.63 30.12
C LEU A 588 -5.51 25.39 31.39
N GLU A 589 -5.92 26.65 31.56
CA GLU A 589 -5.31 27.58 32.54
C GLU A 589 -5.10 26.95 33.93
N LYS A 590 -6.13 26.29 34.45
CA LYS A 590 -6.08 25.70 35.78
C LYS A 590 -5.48 24.30 35.80
N LEU A 591 -5.57 23.52 34.71
CA LEU A 591 -4.85 22.25 34.59
C LEU A 591 -3.35 22.50 34.71
N LEU A 592 -2.81 23.45 33.94
CA LEU A 592 -1.41 23.84 33.97
C LEU A 592 -1.01 24.49 35.31
N LYS A 593 -1.88 25.31 35.90
CA LYS A 593 -1.65 25.96 37.21
C LYS A 593 -1.72 25.02 38.41
N GLU A 594 -2.50 23.95 38.35
CA GLU A 594 -2.45 22.82 39.29
C GLU A 594 -1.37 21.79 38.86
N GLY A 595 -0.66 22.05 37.75
CA GLY A 595 0.52 21.34 37.26
C GLY A 595 0.23 19.97 36.65
N PHE A 596 -0.94 19.75 36.07
CA PHE A 596 -1.26 18.55 35.30
C PHE A 596 -0.71 18.66 33.87
N GLU A 597 -0.28 17.54 33.30
CA GLU A 597 0.26 17.49 31.94
C GLU A 597 -0.85 17.49 30.88
N VAL A 598 -0.80 18.50 30.02
CA VAL A 598 -1.57 18.79 28.79
C VAL A 598 -1.20 17.96 27.56
N ILE A 599 -1.88 16.89 27.12
CA ILE A 599 -1.60 16.34 25.78
C ILE A 599 -2.21 17.25 24.70
N TYR A 600 -1.42 17.60 23.67
CA TYR A 600 -1.84 18.44 22.55
C TYR A 600 -2.14 17.59 21.30
N PHE A 601 -3.32 17.79 20.71
CA PHE A 601 -3.74 17.19 19.44
C PHE A 601 -4.05 18.27 18.40
N THR A 602 -3.45 18.14 17.22
CA THR A 602 -3.56 19.11 16.11
C THR A 602 -3.99 18.48 14.80
N ASP A 603 -3.92 17.14 14.66
CA ASP A 603 -4.40 16.49 13.44
C ASP A 603 -5.92 16.28 13.51
N PRO A 604 -6.68 16.49 12.42
CA PRO A 604 -8.10 16.17 12.37
C PRO A 604 -8.44 14.71 12.72
N ILE A 605 -7.50 13.78 12.48
CA ILE A 605 -7.68 12.36 12.80
C ILE A 605 -7.64 12.08 14.32
N ASP A 606 -6.99 12.92 15.13
CA ASP A 606 -6.87 12.70 16.58
C ASP A 606 -8.24 12.65 17.28
N GLU A 607 -9.19 13.47 16.87
CA GLU A 607 -10.58 13.45 17.41
C GLU A 607 -11.31 12.13 17.10
N TYR A 608 -11.04 11.47 15.96
CA TYR A 608 -11.56 10.14 15.64
C TYR A 608 -10.82 9.03 16.39
N THR A 609 -9.50 9.17 16.55
CA THR A 609 -8.64 8.26 17.34
C THR A 609 -9.11 8.23 18.79
N MET A 610 -9.40 9.39 19.40
CA MET A 610 -9.84 9.50 20.79
C MET A 610 -11.30 9.08 21.03
N GLN A 611 -12.14 9.02 20.00
CA GLN A 611 -13.45 8.35 20.09
C GLN A 611 -13.31 6.83 20.21
N ASN A 612 -12.19 6.25 19.75
CA ASN A 612 -11.93 4.81 19.75
C ASN A 612 -11.02 4.36 20.90
N LEU A 613 -10.14 5.24 21.41
CA LEU A 613 -9.22 5.00 22.51
C LEU A 613 -9.77 5.58 23.83
N THR A 614 -10.57 4.79 24.55
CA THR A 614 -11.28 5.24 25.76
C THR A 614 -10.41 5.29 27.03
N GLU A 615 -9.44 4.40 27.14
CA GLU A 615 -8.53 4.27 28.30
C GLU A 615 -7.20 3.61 27.91
N PHE A 616 -6.16 3.86 28.71
CA PHE A 616 -4.79 3.35 28.54
C PHE A 616 -4.18 3.11 29.93
N ASP A 617 -3.61 1.93 30.18
CA ASP A 617 -3.04 1.50 31.48
C ASP A 617 -3.93 1.90 32.70
N ASP A 618 -5.21 1.51 32.63
CA ASP A 618 -6.31 1.81 33.56
C ASP A 618 -6.64 3.31 33.78
N LYS A 619 -6.07 4.22 32.98
CA LYS A 619 -6.36 5.66 32.99
C LYS A 619 -7.32 6.03 31.87
N ARG A 620 -8.33 6.85 32.18
CA ARG A 620 -9.30 7.34 31.18
C ARG A 620 -8.88 8.65 30.55
N PHE A 621 -9.16 8.84 29.28
CA PHE A 621 -8.91 10.11 28.61
C PHE A 621 -9.99 11.14 28.94
N ALA A 622 -9.58 12.38 29.20
CA ALA A 622 -10.45 13.51 29.53
C ALA A 622 -10.12 14.73 28.65
N ASN A 623 -11.06 15.11 27.79
CA ASN A 623 -10.93 16.29 26.92
C ASN A 623 -11.16 17.57 27.75
N ALA A 624 -10.19 18.50 27.71
CA ALA A 624 -10.26 19.77 28.44
C ALA A 624 -11.38 20.71 27.96
N SER A 625 -11.93 20.51 26.76
CA SER A 625 -13.10 21.26 26.23
C SER A 625 -14.46 20.73 26.71
N LYS A 626 -14.52 19.59 27.43
CA LYS A 626 -15.77 18.92 27.81
C LYS A 626 -16.20 19.16 29.26
N GLU A 627 -17.51 19.16 29.50
CA GLU A 627 -18.10 19.54 30.80
C GLU A 627 -17.74 18.58 31.95
N ASP A 628 -17.35 17.34 31.67
CA ASP A 628 -17.07 16.30 32.67
C ASP A 628 -15.60 16.21 33.14
N LEU A 629 -14.78 17.20 32.78
CA LEU A 629 -13.40 17.33 33.24
C LEU A 629 -13.26 17.27 34.76
N SER A 630 -12.57 16.25 35.27
CA SER A 630 -12.35 16.02 36.70
C SER A 630 -10.87 16.06 37.06
N MET A 631 -10.50 16.93 38.01
CA MET A 631 -9.11 17.18 38.46
C MET A 631 -8.74 16.35 39.71
N GLY A 632 -9.24 15.12 39.81
CA GLY A 632 -9.03 14.25 40.99
C GLY A 632 -9.91 14.57 42.20
N GLU A 633 -9.61 13.96 43.35
CA GLU A 633 -10.41 14.11 44.57
C GLU A 633 -10.19 15.46 45.28
N LYS A 634 -11.24 16.25 45.42
CA LYS A 634 -11.20 17.54 46.12
C LYS A 634 -11.44 17.36 47.62
N GLY A 635 -10.57 17.92 48.46
CA GLY A 635 -10.76 17.93 49.92
C GLY A 635 -12.02 18.67 50.36
N LYS A 636 -12.66 18.24 51.47
CA LYS A 636 -13.99 18.74 51.92
C LYS A 636 -14.12 20.28 51.95
N LYS A 637 -13.12 21.00 52.48
CA LYS A 637 -13.12 22.48 52.53
C LYS A 637 -13.20 23.14 51.14
N GLN A 638 -12.63 22.51 50.11
CA GLN A 638 -12.72 22.97 48.73
C GLN A 638 -14.11 22.72 48.16
N GLN A 639 -14.71 21.56 48.43
CA GLN A 639 -16.08 21.24 48.03
C GLN A 639 -17.09 22.23 48.67
N GLU A 640 -16.93 22.52 49.96
CA GLU A 640 -17.73 23.51 50.70
C GLU A 640 -17.61 24.91 50.09
N ARG A 641 -16.39 25.34 49.75
CA ARG A 641 -16.14 26.64 49.10
C ARG A 641 -16.70 26.71 47.68
N GLU A 642 -16.51 25.68 46.87
CA GLU A 642 -17.07 25.61 45.51
C GLU A 642 -18.61 25.61 45.54
N LYS A 643 -19.22 24.96 46.54
CA LYS A 643 -20.67 25.02 46.76
C LYS A 643 -21.14 26.43 47.13
N ALA A 644 -20.49 27.08 48.09
CA ALA A 644 -20.86 28.43 48.51
C ALA A 644 -20.82 29.44 47.34
N ILE A 645 -19.79 29.37 46.49
CA ILE A 645 -19.67 30.22 45.30
C ILE A 645 -20.74 29.86 44.25
N LYS A 646 -21.06 28.58 44.07
CA LYS A 646 -22.16 28.14 43.17
C LYS A 646 -23.52 28.61 43.63
N ASP A 647 -23.79 28.66 44.93
CA ASP A 647 -25.03 29.21 45.49
C ASP A 647 -25.04 30.77 45.40
N GLU A 648 -23.89 31.44 45.55
CA GLU A 648 -23.75 32.91 45.42
C GLU A 648 -23.98 33.43 43.99
N PHE A 649 -23.43 32.75 42.97
CA PHE A 649 -23.54 33.15 41.56
C PHE A 649 -24.80 32.58 40.86
N LYS A 650 -25.60 31.79 41.59
CA LYS A 650 -26.83 31.17 41.10
C LYS A 650 -27.82 32.13 40.43
N PRO A 651 -28.07 33.36 40.93
CA PRO A 651 -28.96 34.31 40.26
C PRO A 651 -28.45 34.69 38.87
N LEU A 652 -27.18 35.14 38.76
CA LEU A 652 -26.56 35.50 37.49
C LEU A 652 -26.59 34.33 36.49
N THR A 653 -26.23 33.11 36.91
CA THR A 653 -26.26 31.95 35.99
C THR A 653 -27.66 31.61 35.49
N LYS A 654 -28.72 31.91 36.26
CA LYS A 654 -30.11 31.73 35.83
C LYS A 654 -30.54 32.84 34.86
N TRP A 655 -30.26 34.09 35.20
CA TRP A 655 -30.55 35.26 34.36
C TRP A 655 -29.86 35.15 33.00
N TRP A 656 -28.55 34.86 32.98
CA TRP A 656 -27.74 34.81 31.75
C TRP A 656 -28.18 33.66 30.84
N LYS A 657 -28.60 32.51 31.40
CA LYS A 657 -29.24 31.44 30.60
C LYS A 657 -30.54 31.95 29.94
N SER A 658 -31.38 32.67 30.67
CA SER A 658 -32.63 33.22 30.12
C SER A 658 -32.38 34.27 29.03
N ALA A 659 -31.41 35.17 29.23
CA ALA A 659 -31.06 36.21 28.26
C ALA A 659 -30.57 35.62 26.92
N LEU A 660 -29.62 34.67 26.96
CA LEU A 660 -29.11 34.01 25.75
C LEU A 660 -30.16 33.09 25.11
N GLY A 661 -30.95 32.39 25.93
CA GLY A 661 -32.00 31.48 25.47
C GLY A 661 -33.19 32.18 24.80
N ALA A 662 -33.49 33.43 25.18
CA ALA A 662 -34.54 34.23 24.52
C ALA A 662 -34.20 34.56 23.06
N ASN A 663 -32.91 34.76 22.78
CA ASN A 663 -32.40 35.11 21.45
C ASN A 663 -31.97 33.87 20.64
N ASN A 664 -32.26 32.66 21.11
CA ASN A 664 -31.83 31.38 20.53
C ASN A 664 -30.29 31.25 20.33
N ALA A 665 -29.50 32.04 21.06
CA ALA A 665 -28.07 32.21 20.77
C ALA A 665 -27.28 30.91 21.01
N GLY A 666 -26.68 30.38 19.94
CA GLY A 666 -25.64 29.36 19.99
C GLY A 666 -26.00 28.00 20.61
N ASN A 667 -27.29 27.64 20.71
CA ASN A 667 -27.74 26.35 21.29
C ASN A 667 -27.23 26.09 22.73
N ILE A 668 -27.35 27.10 23.60
CA ILE A 668 -26.93 27.02 25.00
C ILE A 668 -27.90 26.20 25.87
N ASP A 669 -27.37 25.18 26.56
CA ASP A 669 -28.12 24.37 27.53
C ASP A 669 -28.00 24.90 28.96
N SER A 670 -26.83 25.42 29.36
CA SER A 670 -26.65 25.93 30.74
C SER A 670 -25.55 26.97 30.87
N VAL A 671 -25.67 27.81 31.91
CA VAL A 671 -24.58 28.63 32.44
C VAL A 671 -24.18 28.04 33.79
N LYS A 672 -22.89 27.82 34.02
CA LYS A 672 -22.35 27.16 35.23
C LYS A 672 -21.17 27.97 35.77
N VAL A 673 -20.95 27.96 37.09
CA VAL A 673 -19.68 28.44 37.66
C VAL A 673 -18.56 27.46 37.28
N SER A 674 -17.53 27.96 36.61
CA SER A 674 -16.41 27.16 36.14
C SER A 674 -15.63 26.47 37.26
N THR A 675 -15.08 25.29 36.96
CA THR A 675 -14.03 24.68 37.77
C THR A 675 -12.68 24.59 37.06
N ARG A 676 -12.54 25.13 35.84
CA ARG A 676 -11.31 25.10 35.01
C ARG A 676 -10.69 26.47 34.69
N LEU A 677 -11.44 27.56 34.81
CA LEU A 677 -10.90 28.91 34.63
C LEU A 677 -10.11 29.40 35.85
N SER A 678 -9.11 30.22 35.56
CA SER A 678 -8.23 30.95 36.48
C SER A 678 -8.25 32.44 36.15
N THR A 679 -8.08 32.80 34.88
CA THR A 679 -7.77 34.16 34.41
C THR A 679 -8.84 34.66 33.43
N SER A 680 -9.16 33.93 32.35
CA SER A 680 -10.24 34.31 31.42
C SER A 680 -11.62 34.48 32.09
N PRO A 681 -12.50 35.34 31.55
CA PRO A 681 -13.81 35.67 32.15
C PRO A 681 -14.80 34.51 32.10
N CYS A 682 -14.92 33.85 30.95
CA CYS A 682 -15.87 32.77 30.69
C CYS A 682 -15.46 31.99 29.44
N ILE A 683 -15.87 30.72 29.33
CA ILE A 683 -15.56 29.84 28.20
C ILE A 683 -16.74 28.92 27.90
N VAL A 684 -16.86 28.40 26.67
CA VAL A 684 -17.97 27.54 26.26
C VAL A 684 -17.52 26.08 26.13
N VAL A 685 -17.95 25.23 27.06
CA VAL A 685 -17.67 23.78 27.05
C VAL A 685 -18.77 23.00 26.32
N THR A 686 -18.38 21.89 25.71
CA THR A 686 -19.31 20.93 25.08
C THR A 686 -19.78 19.86 26.08
N SER A 687 -20.98 19.31 25.88
CA SER A 687 -21.45 18.18 26.68
C SER A 687 -20.57 16.93 26.48
N LYS A 688 -20.52 16.05 27.50
CA LYS A 688 -19.67 14.84 27.52
C LYS A 688 -19.73 14.02 26.21
N TYR A 689 -20.94 13.81 25.70
CA TYR A 689 -21.20 12.94 24.53
C TYR A 689 -21.35 13.69 23.20
N GLY A 690 -21.39 15.02 23.20
CA GLY A 690 -21.42 15.81 21.97
C GLY A 690 -20.06 15.85 21.26
N TRP A 691 -20.05 16.36 20.03
CA TRP A 691 -18.81 16.82 19.39
C TRP A 691 -18.18 17.97 20.19
N SER A 692 -16.84 18.04 20.17
CA SER A 692 -16.06 19.23 20.54
C SER A 692 -16.24 20.33 19.49
N ALA A 693 -15.77 21.56 19.77
CA ALA A 693 -15.74 22.63 18.77
C ALA A 693 -14.84 22.25 17.57
N ASN A 694 -13.69 21.62 17.83
CA ASN A 694 -12.79 21.13 16.78
C ASN A 694 -13.44 20.03 15.91
N MET A 695 -14.17 19.08 16.52
CA MET A 695 -14.90 18.07 15.75
C MET A 695 -16.10 18.67 15.00
N GLU A 696 -16.78 19.69 15.53
CA GLU A 696 -17.81 20.43 14.79
C GLU A 696 -17.21 21.11 13.53
N ARG A 697 -16.02 21.71 13.66
CA ARG A 697 -15.25 22.31 12.55
C ARG A 697 -14.85 21.26 11.51
N ILE A 698 -14.32 20.12 11.93
CA ILE A 698 -13.90 19.02 11.04
C ILE A 698 -15.10 18.46 10.27
N MET A 699 -16.20 18.18 10.96
CA MET A 699 -17.43 17.64 10.35
C MET A 699 -18.07 18.62 9.36
N LYS A 700 -18.09 19.93 9.68
CA LYS A 700 -18.54 20.98 8.76
C LYS A 700 -17.67 21.11 7.50
N ALA A 701 -16.40 20.70 7.55
CA ALA A 701 -15.46 20.76 6.42
C ALA A 701 -15.49 19.51 5.51
N GLN A 702 -16.18 18.43 5.89
CA GLN A 702 -16.28 17.23 5.06
C GLN A 702 -17.39 17.36 4.03
N ALA A 703 -17.04 17.47 2.75
CA ALA A 703 -17.97 17.64 1.62
C ALA A 703 -19.00 16.49 1.43
N LEU A 704 -18.84 15.36 2.13
CA LEU A 704 -19.76 14.21 2.12
C LEU A 704 -20.54 14.04 3.44
N GLY A 705 -20.54 15.06 4.32
CA GLY A 705 -21.25 15.03 5.59
C GLY A 705 -22.76 15.08 5.46
N ASP A 706 -23.46 14.02 5.85
CA ASP A 706 -24.94 13.99 5.92
C ASP A 706 -25.44 14.89 7.08
N ASP A 707 -26.24 15.92 6.76
CA ASP A 707 -26.79 16.90 7.71
C ASP A 707 -27.71 16.27 8.78
N ARG A 708 -28.12 15.01 8.58
CA ARG A 708 -28.71 14.17 9.65
C ARG A 708 -27.83 14.08 10.89
N SER A 709 -26.52 14.35 10.78
CA SER A 709 -25.58 14.42 11.90
C SER A 709 -25.84 15.58 12.87
N SER A 710 -26.76 16.50 12.57
CA SER A 710 -27.06 17.69 13.39
C SER A 710 -27.43 17.38 14.86
N TYR A 711 -27.94 16.18 15.18
CA TYR A 711 -28.18 15.77 16.58
C TYR A 711 -26.90 15.51 17.40
N MET A 712 -25.74 15.38 16.76
CA MET A 712 -24.43 15.22 17.41
C MET A 712 -23.79 16.56 17.80
N LYS A 713 -24.33 17.70 17.31
CA LYS A 713 -23.90 19.05 17.71
C LYS A 713 -24.06 19.19 19.23
N GLY A 714 -22.94 19.30 19.92
CA GLY A 714 -22.90 19.28 21.37
C GLY A 714 -23.66 20.45 21.98
N LYS A 715 -24.59 20.16 22.90
CA LYS A 715 -25.22 21.18 23.75
C LYS A 715 -24.15 22.04 24.41
N ARG A 716 -24.16 23.35 24.13
CA ARG A 716 -23.13 24.28 24.59
C ARG A 716 -23.41 24.70 26.05
N THR A 717 -22.38 24.81 26.89
CA THR A 717 -22.47 25.28 28.28
C THR A 717 -21.49 26.41 28.51
N LEU A 718 -21.96 27.56 28.99
CA LEU A 718 -21.11 28.69 29.37
C LEU A 718 -20.58 28.49 30.80
N GLU A 719 -19.28 28.30 30.95
CA GLU A 719 -18.58 28.27 32.23
C GLU A 719 -18.03 29.66 32.58
N ILE A 720 -18.45 30.24 33.72
CA ILE A 720 -18.04 31.60 34.14
C ILE A 720 -17.01 31.58 35.27
N ASN A 721 -16.06 32.52 35.26
CA ASN A 721 -15.04 32.70 36.30
C ASN A 721 -15.52 33.68 37.39
N PRO A 722 -15.93 33.19 38.58
CA PRO A 722 -16.51 34.02 39.65
C PRO A 722 -15.48 34.96 40.31
N ARG A 723 -14.19 34.81 39.98
CA ARG A 723 -13.12 35.67 40.48
C ARG A 723 -12.88 36.90 39.59
N HIS A 724 -13.20 36.80 38.30
CA HIS A 724 -12.84 37.80 37.29
C HIS A 724 -13.61 39.13 37.49
N PRO A 725 -12.97 40.30 37.28
CA PRO A 725 -13.64 41.60 37.46
C PRO A 725 -14.90 41.77 36.61
N LEU A 726 -14.86 41.42 35.31
CA LEU A 726 -16.01 41.58 34.41
C LEU A 726 -17.23 40.76 34.88
N ILE A 727 -17.02 39.54 35.38
CA ILE A 727 -18.10 38.65 35.83
C ILE A 727 -18.75 39.18 37.13
N LYS A 728 -18.00 39.92 37.95
CA LYS A 728 -18.55 40.63 39.12
C LYS A 728 -19.30 41.89 38.71
N ALA A 729 -18.70 42.73 37.86
CA ALA A 729 -19.37 43.92 37.34
C ALA A 729 -20.70 43.58 36.64
N LEU A 730 -20.74 42.48 35.88
CA LEU A 730 -21.96 41.94 35.28
C LEU A 730 -22.96 41.43 36.34
N LYS A 731 -22.51 40.67 37.34
CA LYS A 731 -23.35 40.23 38.48
C LYS A 731 -24.00 41.41 39.18
N ASP A 732 -23.24 42.47 39.41
CA ASP A 732 -23.67 43.65 40.17
C ASP A 732 -24.63 44.51 39.32
N LYS A 733 -24.33 44.76 38.04
CA LYS A 733 -25.29 45.41 37.10
C LYS A 733 -26.62 44.66 36.98
N VAL A 734 -26.58 43.33 36.84
CA VAL A 734 -27.80 42.49 36.77
C VAL A 734 -28.60 42.58 38.07
N ALA A 735 -27.95 42.75 39.22
CA ALA A 735 -28.63 42.97 40.50
C ALA A 735 -29.20 44.40 40.67
N GLU A 736 -28.71 45.39 39.92
CA GLU A 736 -29.29 46.73 39.84
C GLU A 736 -30.50 46.77 38.89
N ASN A 737 -30.39 46.16 37.71
CA ASN A 737 -31.50 46.05 36.75
C ASN A 737 -31.34 44.80 35.84
N GLU A 738 -32.13 43.74 36.10
CA GLU A 738 -32.18 42.54 35.25
C GLU A 738 -32.69 42.82 33.82
N GLU A 739 -33.34 43.96 33.57
CA GLU A 739 -33.93 44.31 32.28
C GLU A 739 -33.12 45.36 31.47
N ASP A 740 -31.93 45.78 31.90
CA ASP A 740 -31.11 46.72 31.12
C ASP A 740 -30.60 46.10 29.81
N ASP A 741 -31.03 46.66 28.68
CA ASP A 741 -30.69 46.17 27.34
C ASP A 741 -29.20 46.31 27.03
N THR A 742 -28.52 47.32 27.59
CA THR A 742 -27.05 47.46 27.52
C THR A 742 -26.35 46.26 28.16
N THR A 743 -26.82 45.85 29.33
CA THR A 743 -26.30 44.69 30.07
C THR A 743 -26.63 43.37 29.38
N LYS A 744 -27.82 43.24 28.76
CA LYS A 744 -28.16 42.08 27.90
C LYS A 744 -27.25 41.99 26.66
N ALA A 745 -26.97 43.12 26.01
CA ALA A 745 -26.09 43.20 24.85
C ALA A 745 -24.64 42.82 25.21
N LEU A 746 -24.10 43.40 26.29
CA LEU A 746 -22.77 43.06 26.80
C LEU A 746 -22.67 41.58 27.22
N ALA A 747 -23.69 41.04 27.88
CA ALA A 747 -23.75 39.61 28.25
C ALA A 747 -23.86 38.68 27.04
N THR A 748 -24.41 39.15 25.93
CA THR A 748 -24.43 38.43 24.64
C THR A 748 -23.06 38.48 23.96
N LEU A 749 -22.46 39.66 23.85
CA LEU A 749 -21.12 39.82 23.27
C LEU A 749 -20.08 39.00 24.04
N MET A 750 -20.11 39.00 25.38
CA MET A 750 -19.22 38.15 26.20
C MET A 750 -19.40 36.65 25.93
N TYR A 751 -20.60 36.18 25.63
CA TYR A 751 -20.86 34.78 25.24
C TYR A 751 -20.29 34.48 23.84
N GLU A 752 -20.41 35.42 22.91
CA GLU A 752 -19.93 35.25 21.53
C GLU A 752 -18.39 35.32 21.43
N THR A 753 -17.75 36.23 22.18
CA THR A 753 -16.29 36.20 22.39
C THR A 753 -15.86 34.86 22.97
N ALA A 754 -16.57 34.35 23.99
CA ALA A 754 -16.27 33.06 24.59
C ALA A 754 -16.53 31.86 23.65
N LEU A 755 -17.45 31.96 22.67
CA LEU A 755 -17.61 30.94 21.63
C LEU A 755 -16.37 30.88 20.72
N VAL A 756 -15.89 32.04 20.26
CA VAL A 756 -14.69 32.13 19.41
C VAL A 756 -13.44 31.67 20.17
N GLU A 757 -13.26 32.12 21.42
CA GLU A 757 -12.18 31.68 22.34
C GLU A 757 -12.23 30.17 22.67
N SER A 758 -13.38 29.51 22.42
CA SER A 758 -13.57 28.05 22.56
C SER A 758 -13.41 27.29 21.24
N GLY A 759 -13.04 27.94 20.13
CA GLY A 759 -12.89 27.35 18.81
C GLY A 759 -14.18 27.11 18.03
N PHE A 760 -15.32 27.67 18.46
CA PHE A 760 -16.56 27.60 17.68
C PHE A 760 -16.58 28.67 16.58
N GLN A 761 -17.03 28.27 15.39
CA GLN A 761 -17.47 29.22 14.37
C GLN A 761 -18.76 29.92 14.85
N SER A 762 -18.83 31.25 14.66
CA SER A 762 -20.09 31.98 14.90
C SER A 762 -21.13 31.58 13.85
N ASP A 763 -22.33 31.24 14.31
CA ASP A 763 -23.48 30.98 13.46
C ASP A 763 -24.05 32.29 12.86
N GLU A 764 -23.70 33.47 13.40
CA GLU A 764 -24.06 34.81 12.89
C GLU A 764 -22.86 35.81 12.87
N PRO A 765 -21.87 35.66 11.97
CA PRO A 765 -20.67 36.51 11.98
C PRO A 765 -20.95 38.01 11.83
N LYS A 766 -21.93 38.39 10.98
CA LYS A 766 -22.31 39.80 10.77
C LYS A 766 -22.92 40.42 12.04
N ALA A 767 -23.77 39.70 12.75
CA ALA A 767 -24.46 40.23 13.93
C ALA A 767 -23.49 40.42 15.12
N PHE A 768 -22.51 39.53 15.27
CA PHE A 768 -21.39 39.70 16.20
C PHE A 768 -20.54 40.93 15.84
N ALA A 769 -20.18 41.10 14.56
CA ALA A 769 -19.44 42.27 14.10
C ALA A 769 -20.20 43.59 14.36
N SER A 770 -21.50 43.67 14.07
CA SER A 770 -22.33 44.84 14.41
C SER A 770 -22.37 45.12 15.91
N ARG A 771 -22.47 44.10 16.77
CA ARG A 771 -22.40 44.27 18.24
C ARG A 771 -21.05 44.84 18.68
N MET A 772 -19.96 44.41 18.04
CA MET A 772 -18.61 44.92 18.32
C MET A 772 -18.44 46.37 17.83
N TYR A 773 -18.88 46.70 16.62
CA TYR A 773 -18.80 48.06 16.08
C TYR A 773 -19.65 49.04 16.90
N ASN A 774 -20.86 48.68 17.30
CA ASN A 774 -21.69 49.55 18.17
C ASN A 774 -20.99 49.85 19.50
N LEU A 775 -20.36 48.84 20.13
CA LEU A 775 -19.59 49.04 21.36
C LEU A 775 -18.35 49.93 21.14
N MET A 776 -17.71 49.85 19.96
CA MET A 776 -16.61 50.75 19.59
C MET A 776 -17.10 52.19 19.40
N SER A 777 -18.21 52.40 18.68
CA SER A 777 -18.84 53.72 18.51
C SER A 777 -19.24 54.35 19.84
N ASP A 778 -19.93 53.60 20.72
CA ASP A 778 -20.29 54.03 22.08
C ASP A 778 -19.06 54.42 22.91
N THR A 779 -17.94 53.71 22.75
CA THR A 779 -16.69 53.93 23.50
C THR A 779 -15.89 55.12 22.95
N LEU A 780 -15.94 55.35 21.64
CA LEU A 780 -15.26 56.46 20.96
C LEU A 780 -16.09 57.76 20.94
N GLY A 781 -17.40 57.66 21.17
CA GLY A 781 -18.34 58.79 21.09
C GLY A 781 -18.79 59.14 19.67
N ALA A 782 -18.73 58.17 18.74
CA ALA A 782 -19.28 58.33 17.39
C ALA A 782 -20.81 58.16 17.41
N ASP A 783 -21.55 58.98 16.65
CA ASP A 783 -23.01 58.86 16.56
C ASP A 783 -23.40 57.59 15.78
N PRO A 784 -24.19 56.66 16.36
CA PRO A 784 -24.65 55.46 15.65
C PRO A 784 -25.57 55.73 14.44
N ASN A 785 -25.98 56.99 14.23
CA ASN A 785 -26.84 57.44 13.14
C ASN A 785 -26.15 58.50 12.25
N ALA A 786 -24.84 58.71 12.40
CA ALA A 786 -24.09 59.46 11.40
C ALA A 786 -24.15 58.70 10.07
N GLU A 787 -24.61 59.38 9.02
CA GLU A 787 -24.47 58.88 7.65
C GLU A 787 -22.97 58.79 7.33
N VAL A 788 -22.58 57.71 6.65
CA VAL A 788 -21.20 57.58 6.16
C VAL A 788 -20.98 58.68 5.13
N GLU A 789 -19.88 59.41 5.23
CA GLU A 789 -19.52 60.42 4.24
C GLU A 789 -19.45 59.74 2.86
N GLU A 790 -20.31 60.16 1.93
CA GLU A 790 -20.32 59.65 0.56
C GLU A 790 -18.95 59.93 -0.07
N GLU A 791 -18.37 58.94 -0.76
CA GLU A 791 -17.14 59.19 -1.52
C GLU A 791 -17.43 60.27 -2.55
N GLU A 792 -16.69 61.39 -2.51
CA GLU A 792 -16.80 62.43 -3.52
C GLU A 792 -16.47 61.81 -4.89
N GLU A 793 -17.48 61.60 -5.74
CA GLU A 793 -17.25 61.20 -7.12
C GLU A 793 -16.32 62.22 -7.76
N ILE A 794 -15.09 61.79 -8.05
CA ILE A 794 -14.11 62.60 -8.76
C ILE A 794 -14.59 62.71 -10.20
N VAL A 795 -15.47 63.68 -10.43
CA VAL A 795 -15.76 64.19 -11.78
C VAL A 795 -14.43 64.74 -12.29
N GLU A 796 -13.87 64.09 -13.31
CA GLU A 796 -12.73 64.62 -14.03
C GLU A 796 -13.19 65.87 -14.79
N ASP A 797 -13.01 67.05 -14.17
CA ASP A 797 -13.18 68.35 -14.81
C ASP A 797 -12.19 68.43 -16.01
N GLU A 798 -12.69 68.18 -17.22
CA GLU A 798 -11.93 68.34 -18.46
C GLU A 798 -11.35 69.76 -18.54
N GLU A 799 -10.03 69.90 -18.68
CA GLU A 799 -9.41 71.22 -18.86
C GLU A 799 -9.93 71.89 -20.15
N PRO A 800 -10.26 73.20 -20.12
CA PRO A 800 -10.98 73.84 -21.22
C PRO A 800 -10.10 74.07 -22.45
N GLU A 801 -10.33 73.31 -23.53
CA GLU A 801 -9.79 73.63 -24.86
C GLU A 801 -10.47 74.89 -25.46
N GLU A 802 -9.77 76.03 -25.39
CA GLU A 802 -9.93 77.11 -26.36
C GLU A 802 -8.63 77.27 -27.19
N ALA A 803 -8.64 77.32 -28.53
CA ALA A 803 -9.69 77.02 -29.51
C ALA A 803 -9.06 76.95 -30.93
N LYS A 804 -9.66 76.22 -31.88
CA LYS A 804 -9.48 76.48 -33.34
C LYS A 804 -10.53 75.85 -34.27
N GLU A 805 -11.54 76.65 -34.58
CA GLU A 805 -12.25 76.81 -35.88
C GLU A 805 -12.54 75.55 -36.76
N ASP A 806 -13.82 75.13 -36.78
CA ASP A 806 -14.70 74.81 -37.95
C ASP A 806 -14.18 73.95 -39.14
N ALA A 807 -14.93 72.99 -39.73
CA ALA A 807 -16.33 72.56 -39.56
C ALA A 807 -16.66 71.25 -40.34
N SER A 808 -17.79 70.60 -40.00
CA SER A 808 -18.63 69.64 -40.81
C SER A 808 -18.04 68.26 -41.20
N GLU A 809 -18.79 67.15 -41.29
CA GLU A 809 -20.18 66.78 -40.91
C GLU A 809 -20.34 65.21 -40.90
N GLU A 810 -21.50 64.70 -40.44
CA GLU A 810 -21.97 63.27 -40.42
C GLU A 810 -21.22 62.31 -39.43
N ALA A 811 -21.80 61.64 -38.41
CA ALA A 811 -23.04 60.84 -38.20
C ALA A 811 -22.80 59.31 -38.28
N SER A 812 -23.37 58.43 -37.44
CA SER A 812 -24.22 58.57 -36.23
C SER A 812 -24.25 57.31 -35.34
N ASP A 813 -24.91 57.44 -34.18
CA ASP A 813 -25.60 56.42 -33.35
C ASP A 813 -24.83 55.58 -32.30
N ALA A 814 -25.53 55.37 -31.18
CA ALA A 814 -25.17 54.54 -30.01
C ALA A 814 -26.03 53.24 -30.02
N GLU A 815 -26.09 52.35 -29.02
CA GLU A 815 -26.34 52.50 -27.57
C GLU A 815 -25.84 51.24 -26.81
N ALA A 816 -25.83 51.34 -25.46
CA ALA A 816 -26.23 50.35 -24.44
C ALA A 816 -26.11 48.82 -24.66
N ASP A 817 -26.05 47.96 -23.63
CA ASP A 817 -25.66 47.97 -22.20
C ASP A 817 -25.94 46.51 -21.71
N GLU A 818 -25.54 46.11 -20.51
CA GLU A 818 -25.90 44.86 -19.79
C GLU A 818 -25.81 43.51 -20.55
N PHE A 819 -25.11 42.53 -19.97
CA PHE A 819 -25.85 41.43 -19.33
C PHE A 819 -25.02 40.63 -18.32
N ALA A 820 -25.73 40.02 -17.36
CA ALA A 820 -25.16 39.19 -16.31
C ALA A 820 -25.17 37.68 -16.66
N ALA A 821 -24.58 36.89 -15.76
CA ALA A 821 -24.37 35.44 -15.85
C ALA A 821 -25.59 34.60 -16.28
N GLN A 822 -25.30 33.44 -16.86
CA GLN A 822 -26.24 32.32 -16.91
C GLN A 822 -25.51 30.99 -16.69
N ASP A 823 -26.24 30.04 -16.11
CA ASP A 823 -25.74 28.76 -15.57
C ASP A 823 -26.65 27.61 -16.07
N ASP A 824 -26.29 26.38 -15.70
CA ASP A 824 -27.01 25.12 -15.91
C ASP A 824 -27.09 24.56 -17.36
N ALA A 825 -26.70 23.27 -17.48
CA ALA A 825 -26.84 22.45 -18.68
C ALA A 825 -27.73 21.22 -18.40
N PRO A 826 -28.52 20.73 -19.37
CA PRO A 826 -29.53 19.70 -19.12
C PRO A 826 -28.95 18.27 -19.05
N LYS A 827 -29.68 17.40 -18.34
CA LYS A 827 -29.54 15.93 -18.42
C LYS A 827 -30.19 15.40 -19.69
N ASP A 828 -29.74 14.24 -20.16
CA ASP A 828 -30.63 13.26 -20.77
C ASP A 828 -30.16 11.81 -20.49
N GLU A 829 -31.00 10.82 -20.79
CA GLU A 829 -30.83 9.42 -20.35
C GLU A 829 -29.91 8.55 -21.23
N LEU A 830 -29.06 7.70 -20.60
CA LEU A 830 -28.78 6.31 -21.02
C LEU A 830 -28.07 5.48 -19.93
#